data_AF-A0A936EAD2-F1
#
_entry.id   AF-A0A936EAD2-F1
#
_cell.length_a   1.000
_cell.length_b   1.000
_cell.length_c   1.000
_cell.angle_alpha   90.00
_cell.angle_beta   90.00
_cell.angle_gamma   90.00
#
_symmetry.space_group_name_H-M   'P 1'
#
loop_
_entity.id
_entity.type
_entity.pdbx_description
1 polymer ?
#
loop_
_entity_poly.entity_id
_entity_poly.type
_entity_poly.pdbx_seq_one_letter_code
_entity_poly.pdbx_strand_id
1 'polypeptide(L)'
;MLGIATVPILAALSFWGWTLFRDHLGDSQVLAALNEQIGAGKIRFEKVALSTVASTDQERTLHFKADGVLAQDLLVRQPTDIVLRAKFADDLDRLESLAHELATPAGAHLVELAALGSAPADPLTLVFLEKSASAGTRVACTGTVAATRGPDGWKLETAPEEFTPPLPLGKPRALHPQEATLVADPAFAKTVDTAVAARLAYAEKLATARVQVAEQLRQEREARQTAQLVALQPGALFLGRAEPLAEGGETIPGLVLEIATVKAPARQLTALLRNEGNWTDTRTFTATWETDADFTTLRLPLATRTTQAVPEAGPLLARSVAWTIELTLDPSGQLAGLSPTHRYTFTRVASGELERTRARLSAAHNAALAATSPGSAYRGTVTAKNGSAPTPALLRFTRQDNGGAKLEAEIELVSQPGRARLFKGLAAANPHRTGTQPIRLLSESHRRIARADVSSVTGLGRDLALALSIDGDTLAGSDEFFEYRFARANAEELGRLSAADQSARAELFASVKRGAAYDGQARHRDGFTTPARLRFTRVDEDGLVEAVIESRQQNGVNLRVAGSIDFPTRTIELTSTGGKPAIGGALRVPFFVLDAKFTLRLALGERTIVGTLEHDNDWSLVFNLGAGAVAVPATLPAWPTASGAHALVGGRWQALPTNNGRPINASSARQSKAAAKDNSAIKVAELVFDGKEPVPVLPAAEAIVLVYVGVVPAPPAAMMEKYGDALRDYPAVELAPARRALLGSKRIADLFRVTPEVSGFHSARVAATLTEPAKEITLFVANTVLAPGNYALLANGAAYELQVR
;
A
#
# COMPACT_ATOMS: atom_id res chain seq x y z
N MET A 1 -126.29 100.65 2.74
CA MET A 1 -124.95 100.61 2.11
C MET A 1 -123.97 100.27 3.21
N LEU A 2 -123.67 98.98 3.43
CA LEU A 2 -122.51 98.25 2.85
C LEU A 2 -121.19 98.98 3.17
N GLY A 3 -120.24 98.47 3.93
CA GLY A 3 -119.94 97.18 4.57
C GLY A 3 -118.50 97.28 5.13
N ILE A 4 -117.98 96.21 5.72
CA ILE A 4 -116.59 96.03 6.22
C ILE A 4 -116.39 96.38 7.72
N ALA A 5 -116.45 95.37 8.59
CA ALA A 5 -115.82 95.39 9.92
C ALA A 5 -115.73 93.97 10.51
N THR A 6 -114.76 93.13 10.11
CA THR A 6 -114.47 91.86 10.83
C THR A 6 -113.12 91.16 10.54
N VAL A 7 -112.12 91.82 9.96
CA VAL A 7 -110.81 91.18 9.65
C VAL A 7 -109.63 91.50 10.60
N PRO A 8 -109.53 92.64 11.31
CA PRO A 8 -108.33 92.91 12.13
C PRO A 8 -108.29 92.18 13.50
N ILE A 9 -109.40 91.61 13.98
CA ILE A 9 -109.47 90.97 15.31
C ILE A 9 -108.91 89.53 15.30
N LEU A 10 -109.09 88.78 14.20
CA LEU A 10 -108.58 87.41 14.09
C LEU A 10 -107.05 87.37 13.88
N ALA A 11 -106.47 88.32 13.15
CA ALA A 11 -105.02 88.40 12.99
C ALA A 11 -104.31 88.83 14.30
N ALA A 12 -104.91 89.73 15.08
CA ALA A 12 -104.37 90.13 16.37
C ALA A 12 -104.46 89.00 17.42
N LEU A 13 -105.56 88.23 17.46
CA LEU A 13 -105.69 87.07 18.36
C LEU A 13 -104.77 85.90 17.97
N SER A 14 -104.50 85.72 16.67
CA SER A 14 -103.55 84.71 16.20
C SER A 14 -102.10 85.09 16.50
N PHE A 15 -101.75 86.38 16.33
CA PHE A 15 -100.40 86.88 16.64
C PHE A 15 -100.14 86.92 18.14
N TRP A 16 -101.12 87.36 18.96
CA TRP A 16 -101.02 87.32 20.42
C TRP A 16 -101.01 85.89 20.98
N GLY A 17 -101.80 84.98 20.40
CA GLY A 17 -101.75 83.55 20.75
C GLY A 17 -100.42 82.90 20.40
N TRP A 18 -99.81 83.29 19.27
CA TRP A 18 -98.50 82.79 18.84
C TRP A 18 -97.35 83.38 19.68
N THR A 19 -97.40 84.66 20.07
CA THR A 19 -96.40 85.24 20.99
C THR A 19 -96.54 84.69 22.41
N LEU A 20 -97.76 84.48 22.93
CA LEU A 20 -97.99 83.84 24.24
C LEU A 20 -97.52 82.37 24.28
N PHE A 21 -97.73 81.60 23.21
CA PHE A 21 -97.20 80.23 23.11
C PHE A 21 -95.66 80.19 23.00
N ARG A 22 -95.06 81.23 22.43
CA ARG A 22 -93.60 81.35 22.29
C ARG A 22 -92.92 81.87 23.57
N ASP A 23 -93.66 82.59 24.43
CA ASP A 23 -93.17 83.16 25.70
C ASP A 23 -93.33 82.24 26.91
N HIS A 24 -94.13 81.17 26.82
CA HIS A 24 -94.29 80.19 27.90
C HIS A 24 -93.42 78.96 27.70
N LEU A 25 -92.36 78.86 28.51
CA LEU A 25 -91.63 77.61 28.70
C LEU A 25 -92.51 76.65 29.52
N GLY A 26 -93.20 75.74 28.84
CA GLY A 26 -94.15 74.81 29.47
C GLY A 26 -93.53 73.46 29.85
N ASP A 27 -94.20 72.73 30.75
CA ASP A 27 -93.81 71.39 31.20
C ASP A 27 -93.48 70.44 30.05
N SER A 28 -94.19 70.52 28.92
CA SER A 28 -93.95 69.67 27.74
C SER A 28 -92.61 69.95 27.04
N GLN A 29 -92.16 71.22 26.98
CA GLN A 29 -90.88 71.58 26.37
C GLN A 29 -89.72 71.14 27.26
N VAL A 30 -89.85 71.32 28.58
CA VAL A 30 -88.84 70.83 29.54
C VAL A 30 -88.83 69.31 29.57
N LEU A 31 -89.99 68.63 29.55
CA LEU A 31 -90.07 67.17 29.49
C LEU A 31 -89.43 66.61 28.22
N ALA A 32 -89.61 67.26 27.06
CA ALA A 32 -88.96 66.87 25.81
C ALA A 32 -87.43 67.02 25.91
N ALA A 33 -86.93 68.15 26.42
CA ALA A 33 -85.51 68.37 26.62
C ALA A 33 -84.91 67.41 27.66
N LEU A 34 -85.62 67.11 28.75
CA LEU A 34 -85.21 66.11 29.73
C LEU A 34 -85.13 64.72 29.07
N ASN A 35 -86.09 64.34 28.23
CA ASN A 35 -86.05 63.07 27.49
C ASN A 35 -84.91 63.01 26.45
N GLU A 36 -84.59 64.13 25.80
CA GLU A 36 -83.54 64.22 24.79
C GLU A 36 -82.14 64.23 25.42
N GLN A 37 -81.90 65.10 26.41
CA GLN A 37 -80.57 65.37 26.97
C GLN A 37 -80.19 64.43 28.11
N ILE A 38 -81.14 64.11 28.99
CA ILE A 38 -80.90 63.26 30.16
C ILE A 38 -81.42 61.83 29.91
N GLY A 39 -82.63 61.74 29.38
CA GLY A 39 -83.30 60.48 29.05
C GLY A 39 -82.47 59.71 28.04
N ALA A 40 -82.10 60.34 26.92
CA ALA A 40 -81.16 59.86 25.91
C ALA A 40 -81.35 58.36 25.55
N GLY A 41 -82.61 57.92 25.49
CA GLY A 41 -83.01 56.52 25.24
C GLY A 41 -82.91 55.55 26.43
N LYS A 42 -82.41 56.00 27.59
CA LYS A 42 -82.29 55.26 28.86
C LYS A 42 -83.51 55.44 29.76
N ILE A 43 -83.93 56.68 29.99
CA ILE A 43 -85.06 57.05 30.84
C ILE A 43 -86.10 57.74 29.98
N ARG A 44 -87.36 57.33 30.10
CA ARG A 44 -88.50 58.05 29.57
C ARG A 44 -89.16 58.80 30.71
N PHE A 45 -88.93 60.11 30.78
CA PHE A 45 -89.65 61.00 31.69
C PHE A 45 -91.08 61.17 31.19
N GLU A 46 -92.04 60.92 32.08
CA GLU A 46 -93.48 60.93 31.79
C GLU A 46 -94.16 62.17 32.39
N LYS A 47 -93.59 62.71 33.46
CA LYS A 47 -94.12 63.88 34.16
C LYS A 47 -92.98 64.76 34.64
N VAL A 48 -93.16 66.07 34.52
CA VAL A 48 -92.26 67.06 35.12
C VAL A 48 -93.10 68.11 35.85
N ALA A 49 -92.65 68.51 37.03
CA ALA A 49 -93.17 69.66 37.75
C ALA A 49 -92.04 70.69 37.84
N LEU A 50 -92.34 71.94 37.50
CA LEU A 50 -91.35 73.02 37.43
C LEU A 50 -91.58 74.04 38.55
N SER A 51 -90.49 74.54 39.12
CA SER A 51 -90.47 75.71 39.98
C SER A 51 -89.36 76.67 39.54
N THR A 52 -89.71 77.94 39.37
CA THR A 52 -88.77 78.96 38.90
C THR A 52 -87.79 79.35 40.01
N VAL A 53 -86.49 79.32 39.71
CA VAL A 53 -85.42 79.72 40.64
C VAL A 53 -84.98 81.15 40.36
N ALA A 54 -84.73 81.46 39.09
CA ALA A 54 -84.36 82.79 38.61
C ALA A 54 -84.89 82.97 37.18
N SER A 55 -85.33 84.17 36.83
CA SER A 55 -85.89 84.47 35.51
C SER A 55 -85.56 85.89 35.07
N THR A 56 -85.03 86.02 33.88
CA THR A 56 -84.89 87.27 33.11
C THR A 56 -85.58 87.11 31.75
N ASP A 57 -85.61 88.17 30.94
CA ASP A 57 -86.23 88.14 29.61
C ASP A 57 -85.49 87.23 28.61
N GLN A 58 -84.19 86.95 28.85
CA GLN A 58 -83.36 86.13 27.95
C GLN A 58 -82.88 84.81 28.56
N GLU A 59 -82.91 84.66 29.88
CA GLU A 59 -82.46 83.45 30.58
C GLU A 59 -83.41 83.06 31.72
N ARG A 60 -83.67 81.76 31.88
CA ARG A 60 -84.39 81.21 33.03
C ARG A 60 -83.64 80.04 33.62
N THR A 61 -83.61 79.95 34.94
CA THR A 61 -83.16 78.76 35.67
C THR A 61 -84.35 78.17 36.40
N LEU A 62 -84.69 76.93 36.08
CA LEU A 62 -85.82 76.23 36.67
C LEU A 62 -85.34 75.03 37.47
N HIS A 63 -85.91 74.86 38.65
CA HIS A 63 -85.88 73.59 39.35
C HIS A 63 -86.97 72.72 38.75
N PHE A 64 -86.62 71.47 38.46
CA PHE A 64 -87.58 70.49 38.01
C PHE A 64 -87.63 69.33 38.98
N LYS A 65 -88.80 68.71 39.11
CA LYS A 65 -89.01 67.39 39.66
C LYS A 65 -89.62 66.53 38.57
N ALA A 66 -88.87 65.54 38.09
CA ALA A 66 -89.29 64.68 37.01
C ALA A 66 -89.52 63.26 37.51
N ASP A 67 -90.64 62.67 37.09
CA ASP A 67 -90.93 61.26 37.25
C ASP A 67 -90.84 60.59 35.87
N GLY A 68 -90.11 59.49 35.80
CA GLY A 68 -89.89 58.72 34.61
C GLY A 68 -89.79 57.23 34.88
N VAL A 69 -89.62 56.49 33.81
CA VAL A 69 -89.45 55.04 33.83
C VAL A 69 -88.25 54.68 32.99
N LEU A 70 -87.41 53.75 33.46
CA LEU A 70 -86.34 53.20 32.64
C LEU A 70 -86.93 52.50 31.42
N ALA A 71 -86.51 52.94 30.23
CA ALA A 71 -86.98 52.40 28.96
C ALA A 71 -86.39 51.00 28.70
N GLN A 72 -85.19 50.73 29.21
CA GLN A 72 -84.44 49.50 29.01
C GLN A 72 -83.61 49.17 30.26
N ASP A 73 -83.14 47.92 30.36
CA ASP A 73 -82.17 47.52 31.38
C ASP A 73 -80.88 48.33 31.22
N LEU A 74 -80.36 48.85 32.33
CA LEU A 74 -79.06 49.50 32.37
C LEU A 74 -78.01 48.53 32.88
N LEU A 75 -76.89 48.49 32.15
CA LEU A 75 -75.79 47.58 32.39
C LEU A 75 -74.50 48.37 32.63
N VAL A 76 -73.75 47.95 33.65
CA VAL A 76 -72.42 48.47 33.98
C VAL A 76 -71.39 47.38 33.67
N ARG A 77 -70.25 47.79 33.11
CA ARG A 77 -69.14 46.87 32.87
C ARG A 77 -68.45 46.57 34.20
N GLN A 78 -68.35 45.30 34.54
CA GLN A 78 -67.55 44.85 35.67
C GLN A 78 -66.09 44.68 35.25
N PRO A 79 -65.11 44.99 36.13
CA PRO A 79 -63.72 44.68 35.88
C PRO A 79 -63.53 43.16 35.72
N THR A 80 -62.96 42.76 34.59
CA THR A 80 -62.81 41.34 34.20
C THR A 80 -61.99 40.55 35.22
N ASP A 81 -60.94 41.17 35.76
CA ASP A 81 -60.08 40.64 36.80
C ASP A 81 -60.84 40.37 38.12
N ILE A 82 -61.72 41.29 38.54
CA ILE A 82 -62.51 41.12 39.78
C ILE A 82 -63.49 39.94 39.63
N VAL A 83 -64.19 39.86 38.49
CA VAL A 83 -65.18 38.80 38.23
C VAL A 83 -64.51 37.43 38.15
N LEU A 84 -63.38 37.33 37.46
CA LEU A 84 -62.65 36.06 37.36
C LEU A 84 -61.99 35.70 38.70
N ARG A 85 -61.43 36.66 39.45
CA ARG A 85 -60.75 36.40 40.72
C ARG A 85 -61.70 35.91 41.80
N ALA A 86 -62.95 36.34 41.78
CA ALA A 86 -63.97 35.85 42.70
C ALA A 86 -64.22 34.33 42.58
N LYS A 87 -63.93 33.73 41.42
CA LYS A 87 -64.25 32.31 41.13
C LYS A 87 -63.03 31.44 40.80
N PHE A 88 -61.96 32.02 40.26
CA PHE A 88 -60.78 31.31 39.73
C PHE A 88 -59.46 31.94 40.20
N ALA A 89 -59.41 32.42 41.45
CA ALA A 89 -58.22 33.08 42.00
C ALA A 89 -56.93 32.29 41.78
N ASP A 90 -56.99 30.96 41.96
CA ASP A 90 -55.81 30.08 41.86
C ASP A 90 -55.35 29.81 40.41
N ASP A 91 -56.22 30.07 39.42
CA ASP A 91 -55.95 29.79 38.01
C ASP A 91 -55.64 31.05 37.18
N LEU A 92 -55.88 32.24 37.73
CA LEU A 92 -55.67 33.52 37.05
C LEU A 92 -54.22 33.74 36.60
N ASP A 93 -53.25 33.49 37.48
CA ASP A 93 -51.82 33.61 37.16
C ASP A 93 -51.42 32.67 36.03
N ARG A 94 -52.03 31.48 35.95
CA ARG A 94 -51.79 30.50 34.88
C ARG A 94 -52.37 30.96 33.55
N LEU A 95 -53.58 31.55 33.56
CA LEU A 95 -54.21 32.11 32.37
C LEU A 95 -53.42 33.31 31.82
N GLU A 96 -52.98 34.21 32.72
CA GLU A 96 -52.14 35.37 32.35
C GLU A 96 -50.79 34.92 31.79
N SER A 97 -50.15 33.93 32.42
CA SER A 97 -48.88 33.37 31.94
C SER A 97 -49.02 32.74 30.55
N LEU A 98 -50.10 31.98 30.31
CA LEU A 98 -50.38 31.40 29.00
C LEU A 98 -50.64 32.49 27.95
N ALA A 99 -51.43 33.52 28.29
CA ALA A 99 -51.71 34.62 27.37
C ALA A 99 -50.42 35.37 26.98
N HIS A 100 -49.54 35.62 27.95
CA HIS A 100 -48.23 36.22 27.69
C HIS A 100 -47.37 35.34 26.78
N GLU A 101 -47.27 34.04 27.06
CA GLU A 101 -46.47 33.11 26.26
C GLU A 101 -46.95 33.03 24.81
N LEU A 102 -48.27 32.88 24.61
CA LEU A 102 -48.87 32.79 23.26
C LEU A 102 -48.77 34.09 22.46
N ALA A 103 -48.58 35.23 23.13
CA ALA A 103 -48.32 36.51 22.47
C ALA A 103 -46.86 36.64 21.97
N THR A 104 -45.95 35.75 22.36
CA THR A 104 -44.56 35.78 21.91
C THR A 104 -44.34 34.98 20.62
N PRO A 105 -43.38 35.37 19.76
CA PRO A 105 -43.00 34.57 18.59
C PRO A 105 -42.54 33.14 18.95
N ALA A 106 -41.88 32.97 20.10
CA ALA A 106 -41.43 31.67 20.58
C ALA A 106 -42.61 30.75 20.95
N GLY A 107 -43.64 31.29 21.63
CA GLY A 107 -44.85 30.55 21.94
C GLY A 107 -45.64 30.16 20.69
N ALA A 108 -45.76 31.06 19.72
CA ALA A 108 -46.40 30.77 18.44
C ALA A 108 -45.67 29.66 17.66
N HIS A 109 -44.33 29.71 17.61
CA HIS A 109 -43.53 28.67 16.95
C HIS A 109 -43.62 27.31 17.66
N LEU A 110 -43.70 27.29 19.01
CA LEU A 110 -43.91 26.06 19.76
C LEU A 110 -45.26 25.42 19.44
N VAL A 111 -46.33 26.22 19.31
CA VAL A 111 -47.66 25.74 18.91
C VAL A 111 -47.64 25.12 17.52
N GLU A 112 -46.89 25.72 16.60
CA GLU A 112 -46.68 25.21 15.24
C GLU A 112 -45.92 23.88 15.24
N LEU A 113 -44.75 23.81 15.90
CA LEU A 113 -43.95 22.58 16.00
C LEU A 113 -44.71 21.43 16.65
N ALA A 114 -45.54 21.73 17.65
CA ALA A 114 -46.34 20.75 18.35
C ALA A 114 -47.70 20.44 17.67
N ALA A 115 -48.03 21.11 16.57
CA ALA A 115 -49.29 20.98 15.84
C ALA A 115 -50.55 21.08 16.73
N LEU A 116 -50.55 21.97 17.74
CA LEU A 116 -51.62 22.08 18.74
C LEU A 116 -52.90 22.75 18.23
N GLY A 117 -52.88 23.31 17.02
CA GLY A 117 -53.99 24.05 16.43
C GLY A 117 -54.19 25.45 17.03
N SER A 118 -55.31 26.10 16.72
CA SER A 118 -55.62 27.43 17.24
C SER A 118 -55.98 27.40 18.71
N ALA A 119 -55.41 28.33 19.49
CA ALA A 119 -55.69 28.43 20.91
C ALA A 119 -57.15 28.88 21.16
N PRO A 120 -57.86 28.33 22.16
CA PRO A 120 -59.21 28.75 22.53
C PRO A 120 -59.28 30.24 22.92
N ALA A 121 -60.45 30.85 22.85
CA ALA A 121 -60.66 32.26 23.23
C ALA A 121 -60.14 32.55 24.66
N ASP A 122 -59.53 33.72 24.85
CA ASP A 122 -58.94 34.10 26.13
C ASP A 122 -60.02 34.66 27.09
N PRO A 123 -60.29 34.00 28.24
CA PRO A 123 -61.28 34.48 29.20
C PRO A 123 -60.93 35.87 29.76
N LEU A 124 -59.66 36.29 29.75
CA LEU A 124 -59.21 37.61 30.21
C LEU A 124 -59.67 38.75 29.29
N THR A 125 -60.09 38.44 28.06
CA THR A 125 -60.61 39.41 27.09
C THR A 125 -62.14 39.52 27.13
N LEU A 126 -62.81 38.67 27.93
CA LEU A 126 -64.26 38.72 28.09
C LEU A 126 -64.70 40.02 28.76
N VAL A 127 -65.82 40.56 28.28
CA VAL A 127 -66.47 41.74 28.85
C VAL A 127 -67.67 41.29 29.66
N PHE A 128 -67.64 41.55 30.98
CA PHE A 128 -68.73 41.21 31.88
C PHE A 128 -69.60 42.41 32.17
N LEU A 129 -70.92 42.20 32.12
CA LEU A 129 -71.92 43.21 32.38
C LEU A 129 -72.77 42.81 33.59
N GLU A 130 -72.95 43.72 34.52
CA GLU A 130 -73.89 43.58 35.62
C GLU A 130 -75.09 44.50 35.38
N LYS A 131 -76.29 43.98 35.67
CA LYS A 131 -77.51 44.78 35.59
C LYS A 131 -77.58 45.69 36.81
N SER A 132 -77.44 46.99 36.58
CA SER A 132 -77.53 48.02 37.63
C SER A 132 -78.96 48.45 37.90
N ALA A 133 -79.84 48.43 36.88
CA ALA A 133 -81.25 48.75 37.02
C ALA A 133 -82.09 48.09 35.92
N SER A 134 -83.33 47.73 36.23
CA SER A 134 -84.24 47.02 35.30
C SER A 134 -85.14 47.96 34.52
N ALA A 135 -85.48 47.60 33.28
CA ALA A 135 -86.53 48.25 32.50
C ALA A 135 -87.83 48.30 33.31
N GLY A 136 -88.58 49.39 33.22
CA GLY A 136 -89.79 49.59 34.01
C GLY A 136 -89.56 50.13 35.43
N THR A 137 -88.31 50.23 35.90
CA THR A 137 -88.02 50.85 37.20
C THR A 137 -88.40 52.33 37.16
N ARG A 138 -89.20 52.77 38.14
CA ARG A 138 -89.56 54.18 38.29
C ARG A 138 -88.35 54.98 38.77
N VAL A 139 -88.08 56.09 38.09
CA VAL A 139 -87.02 57.03 38.40
C VAL A 139 -87.68 58.36 38.74
N ALA A 140 -87.43 58.87 39.93
CA ALA A 140 -87.79 60.23 40.30
C ALA A 140 -86.49 60.99 40.56
N CYS A 141 -86.31 62.15 39.92
CA CYS A 141 -85.16 63.01 40.16
C CYS A 141 -85.57 64.48 40.22
N THR A 142 -84.79 65.24 40.97
CA THR A 142 -84.84 66.71 40.95
C THR A 142 -83.53 67.26 40.44
N GLY A 143 -83.59 68.36 39.67
CA GLY A 143 -82.41 69.04 39.15
C GLY A 143 -82.70 70.48 38.73
N THR A 144 -81.74 71.08 38.04
CA THR A 144 -81.84 72.42 37.45
C THR A 144 -81.75 72.32 35.92
N VAL A 145 -82.56 73.12 35.24
CA VAL A 145 -82.43 73.34 33.79
C VAL A 145 -82.26 74.82 33.53
N ALA A 146 -81.22 75.16 32.78
CA ALA A 146 -81.03 76.50 32.26
C ALA A 146 -81.75 76.59 30.90
N ALA A 147 -82.51 77.65 30.69
CA ALA A 147 -83.18 77.96 29.44
C ALA A 147 -82.67 79.31 28.94
N THR A 148 -82.03 79.32 27.78
CA THR A 148 -81.57 80.54 27.09
C THR A 148 -82.45 80.79 25.87
N ARG A 149 -82.82 82.04 25.63
CA ARG A 149 -83.70 82.39 24.52
C ARG A 149 -82.93 82.49 23.20
N GLY A 150 -83.26 81.62 22.25
CA GLY A 150 -82.68 81.60 20.90
C GLY A 150 -83.66 82.06 19.80
N PRO A 151 -83.19 82.17 18.54
CA PRO A 151 -83.99 82.64 17.42
C PRO A 151 -85.17 81.72 17.07
N ASP A 152 -85.09 80.43 17.40
CA ASP A 152 -86.12 79.43 17.10
C ASP A 152 -86.99 79.04 18.31
N GLY A 153 -86.71 79.60 19.50
CA GLY A 153 -87.39 79.26 20.75
C GLY A 153 -86.44 79.21 21.94
N TRP A 154 -86.89 78.64 23.06
CA TRP A 154 -86.04 78.39 24.21
C TRP A 154 -85.09 77.23 23.93
N LYS A 155 -83.80 77.45 24.11
CA LYS A 155 -82.78 76.41 24.15
C LYS A 155 -82.59 75.99 25.60
N LEU A 156 -82.78 74.70 25.88
CA LEU A 156 -82.66 74.13 27.22
C LEU A 156 -81.32 73.43 27.34
N GLU A 157 -80.65 73.60 28.48
CA GLU A 157 -79.41 72.89 28.82
C GLU A 157 -79.52 72.41 30.27
N THR A 158 -79.47 71.09 30.44
CA THR A 158 -79.50 70.45 31.76
C THR A 158 -78.08 70.19 32.24
N ALA A 159 -77.78 70.50 33.51
CA ALA A 159 -76.49 70.17 34.12
C ALA A 159 -76.48 68.66 34.48
N PRO A 160 -75.63 67.83 33.84
CA PRO A 160 -75.77 66.37 33.88
C PRO A 160 -75.36 65.70 35.20
N GLU A 161 -74.83 66.42 36.19
CA GLU A 161 -74.24 65.82 37.41
C GLU A 161 -74.87 66.27 38.74
N GLU A 162 -75.96 67.06 38.75
CA GLU A 162 -76.57 67.61 39.98
C GLU A 162 -77.91 66.97 40.39
N PHE A 163 -78.23 65.78 39.89
CA PHE A 163 -79.54 65.17 40.17
C PHE A 163 -79.62 64.54 41.55
N THR A 164 -80.72 64.80 42.26
CA THR A 164 -81.02 64.19 43.56
C THR A 164 -82.36 63.43 43.51
N PRO A 165 -82.39 62.12 43.85
CA PRO A 165 -81.24 61.22 43.94
C PRO A 165 -80.49 61.10 42.60
N PRO A 166 -79.21 60.64 42.61
CA PRO A 166 -78.45 60.42 41.39
C PRO A 166 -79.15 59.41 40.49
N LEU A 167 -79.03 59.60 39.17
CA LEU A 167 -79.66 58.73 38.19
C LEU A 167 -79.02 57.34 38.16
N PRO A 168 -79.78 56.28 37.81
CA PRO A 168 -79.23 54.95 37.67
C PRO A 168 -78.05 54.90 36.68
N LEU A 169 -76.92 54.34 37.13
CA LEU A 169 -75.69 54.24 36.34
C LEU A 169 -75.81 53.15 35.26
N GLY A 170 -75.11 53.34 34.14
CA GLY A 170 -74.96 52.31 33.10
C GLY A 170 -75.42 52.74 31.70
N LYS A 171 -75.36 51.79 30.77
CA LYS A 171 -75.78 51.95 29.37
C LYS A 171 -76.71 50.81 28.96
N PRO A 172 -77.65 51.04 28.01
CA PRO A 172 -78.45 49.97 27.44
C PRO A 172 -77.59 48.89 26.77
N ARG A 173 -78.11 47.66 26.70
CA ARG A 173 -77.41 46.51 26.10
C ARG A 173 -76.86 46.77 24.70
N ALA A 174 -77.61 47.51 23.85
CA ALA A 174 -77.22 47.81 22.48
C ALA A 174 -75.95 48.68 22.36
N LEU A 175 -75.55 49.38 23.45
CA LEU A 175 -74.34 50.20 23.48
C LEU A 175 -73.12 49.45 24.03
N HIS A 176 -73.25 48.16 24.33
CA HIS A 176 -72.16 47.28 24.73
C HIS A 176 -71.81 46.32 23.59
N PRO A 177 -70.58 45.74 23.57
CA PRO A 177 -70.23 44.70 22.62
C PRO A 177 -71.24 43.55 22.65
N GLN A 178 -71.63 43.04 21.48
CA GLN A 178 -72.58 41.92 21.39
C GLN A 178 -72.10 40.67 22.14
N GLU A 179 -70.78 40.48 22.21
CA GLU A 179 -70.11 39.36 22.89
C GLU A 179 -69.99 39.54 24.41
N ALA A 180 -70.30 40.73 24.94
CA ALA A 180 -70.24 40.94 26.38
C ALA A 180 -71.30 40.10 27.09
N THR A 181 -70.96 39.45 28.21
CA THR A 181 -71.85 38.48 28.88
C THR A 181 -72.45 39.08 30.14
N LEU A 182 -73.75 38.86 30.37
CA LEU A 182 -74.43 39.32 31.58
C LEU A 182 -74.15 38.37 32.75
N VAL A 183 -73.66 38.87 33.88
CA VAL A 183 -73.32 38.06 35.06
C VAL A 183 -74.55 37.33 35.63
N ALA A 184 -75.74 37.93 35.53
CA ALA A 184 -76.99 37.37 36.02
C ALA A 184 -77.64 36.36 35.04
N ASP A 185 -77.05 36.10 33.88
CA ASP A 185 -77.55 35.10 32.93
C ASP A 185 -77.37 33.68 33.54
N PRO A 186 -78.40 32.83 33.56
CA PRO A 186 -78.26 31.43 34.01
C PRO A 186 -77.17 30.65 33.28
N ALA A 187 -76.86 31.00 32.03
CA ALA A 187 -75.79 30.39 31.25
C ALA A 187 -74.39 30.95 31.57
N PHE A 188 -74.30 32.09 32.25
CA PHE A 188 -73.04 32.80 32.55
C PHE A 188 -71.99 31.88 33.18
N ALA A 189 -72.36 31.22 34.28
CA ALA A 189 -71.45 30.36 35.02
C ALA A 189 -70.87 29.26 34.12
N LYS A 190 -71.73 28.61 33.32
CA LYS A 190 -71.33 27.54 32.40
C LYS A 190 -70.43 28.06 31.28
N THR A 191 -70.73 29.22 30.71
CA THR A 191 -69.94 29.83 29.63
C THR A 191 -68.53 30.18 30.11
N VAL A 192 -68.41 30.82 31.27
CA VAL A 192 -67.11 31.18 31.84
C VAL A 192 -66.34 29.93 32.30
N ASP A 193 -67.00 28.96 32.95
CA ASP A 193 -66.38 27.68 33.34
C ASP A 193 -65.83 26.93 32.12
N THR A 194 -66.59 26.89 31.03
CA THR A 194 -66.17 26.21 29.79
C THR A 194 -64.98 26.93 29.15
N ALA A 195 -65.00 28.26 29.10
CA ALA A 195 -63.91 29.05 28.52
C ALA A 195 -62.61 28.90 29.33
N VAL A 196 -62.69 29.00 30.67
CA VAL A 196 -61.54 28.82 31.57
C VAL A 196 -61.01 27.39 31.49
N ALA A 197 -61.87 26.37 31.57
CA ALA A 197 -61.46 24.97 31.48
C ALA A 197 -60.81 24.65 30.12
N ALA A 198 -61.36 25.14 29.01
CA ALA A 198 -60.77 24.96 27.68
C ALA A 198 -59.38 25.60 27.58
N ARG A 199 -59.20 26.78 28.17
CA ARG A 199 -57.93 27.51 28.15
C ARG A 199 -56.87 26.87 29.06
N LEU A 200 -57.24 26.39 30.24
CA LEU A 200 -56.35 25.64 31.14
C LEU A 200 -55.96 24.28 30.53
N ALA A 201 -56.91 23.55 29.92
CA ALA A 201 -56.59 22.32 29.20
C ALA A 201 -55.64 22.59 28.02
N TYR A 202 -55.73 23.74 27.37
CA TYR A 202 -54.76 24.16 26.35
C TYR A 202 -53.39 24.48 26.96
N ALA A 203 -53.32 25.14 28.14
CA ALA A 203 -52.07 25.37 28.86
C ALA A 203 -51.35 24.04 29.20
N GLU A 204 -52.08 23.04 29.68
CA GLU A 204 -51.53 21.71 29.98
C GLU A 204 -51.00 21.00 28.72
N LYS A 205 -51.74 21.09 27.61
CA LYS A 205 -51.28 20.58 26.31
C LYS A 205 -50.01 21.28 25.85
N LEU A 206 -49.94 22.61 25.97
CA LEU A 206 -48.76 23.40 25.60
C LEU A 206 -47.55 23.06 26.49
N ALA A 207 -47.74 22.91 27.80
CA ALA A 207 -46.70 22.51 28.73
C ALA A 207 -46.15 21.11 28.41
N THR A 208 -47.04 20.16 28.11
CA THR A 208 -46.67 18.80 27.70
C THR A 208 -45.92 18.82 26.37
N ALA A 209 -46.43 19.56 25.39
CA ALA A 209 -45.81 19.75 24.08
C ALA A 209 -44.42 20.38 24.18
N ARG A 210 -44.20 21.33 25.10
CA ARG A 210 -42.87 21.93 25.34
C ARG A 210 -41.83 20.86 25.68
N VAL A 211 -42.17 19.97 26.61
CA VAL A 211 -41.28 18.88 27.02
C VAL A 211 -41.04 17.92 25.85
N GLN A 212 -42.10 17.58 25.11
CA GLN A 212 -42.01 16.67 23.96
C GLN A 212 -41.17 17.24 22.81
N VAL A 213 -41.40 18.49 22.41
CA VAL A 213 -40.64 19.16 21.33
C VAL A 213 -39.19 19.35 21.76
N ALA A 214 -38.92 19.76 23.01
CA ALA A 214 -37.55 19.88 23.50
C ALA A 214 -36.81 18.53 23.48
N GLU A 215 -37.50 17.45 23.87
CA GLU A 215 -36.94 16.10 23.82
C GLU A 215 -36.74 15.61 22.38
N GLN A 216 -37.68 15.87 21.47
CA GLN A 216 -37.54 15.55 20.04
C GLN A 216 -36.34 16.27 19.43
N LEU A 217 -36.20 17.59 19.64
CA LEU A 217 -35.07 18.37 19.14
C LEU A 217 -33.74 17.87 19.73
N ARG A 218 -33.74 17.46 21.02
CA ARG A 218 -32.58 16.83 21.65
C ARG A 218 -32.22 15.51 20.97
N GLN A 219 -33.19 14.64 20.73
CA GLN A 219 -32.97 13.35 20.05
C GLN A 219 -32.49 13.54 18.61
N GLU A 220 -33.07 14.49 17.86
CA GLU A 220 -32.62 14.83 16.50
C GLU A 220 -31.19 15.38 16.50
N ARG A 221 -30.83 16.18 17.50
CA ARG A 221 -29.46 16.67 17.68
C ARG A 221 -28.50 15.54 18.04
N GLU A 222 -28.85 14.66 18.97
CA GLU A 222 -28.04 13.50 19.36
C GLU A 222 -27.87 12.51 18.20
N ALA A 223 -28.91 12.31 17.39
CA ALA A 223 -28.86 11.51 16.18
C ALA A 223 -27.92 12.13 15.13
N ARG A 224 -28.00 13.45 14.89
CA ARG A 224 -27.08 14.18 14.00
C ARG A 224 -25.63 14.10 14.48
N GLN A 225 -25.39 14.34 15.77
CA GLN A 225 -24.07 14.20 16.38
C GLN A 225 -23.52 12.79 16.20
N THR A 226 -24.33 11.76 16.47
CA THR A 226 -23.93 10.36 16.31
C THR A 226 -23.60 10.04 14.87
N ALA A 227 -24.44 10.44 13.91
CA ALA A 227 -24.22 10.21 12.48
C ALA A 227 -22.92 10.87 11.98
N GLN A 228 -22.64 12.11 12.38
CA GLN A 228 -21.40 12.81 12.05
C GLN A 228 -20.16 12.13 12.64
N LEU A 229 -20.21 11.71 13.91
CA LEU A 229 -19.08 11.02 14.55
C LEU A 229 -18.84 9.63 13.92
N VAL A 230 -19.90 8.91 13.55
CA VAL A 230 -19.80 7.66 12.78
C VAL A 230 -19.20 7.90 11.40
N ALA A 231 -19.53 9.02 10.75
CA ALA A 231 -18.92 9.39 9.47
C ALA A 231 -17.41 9.59 9.58
N LEU A 232 -16.93 10.10 10.71
CA LEU A 232 -15.52 10.35 10.98
C LEU A 232 -14.78 9.20 11.67
N GLN A 233 -15.40 8.05 11.91
CA GLN A 233 -14.75 6.94 12.63
C GLN A 233 -13.39 6.54 12.02
N PRO A 234 -12.41 6.09 12.84
CA PRO A 234 -11.16 5.55 12.31
C PRO A 234 -11.41 4.46 11.26
N GLY A 235 -10.69 4.53 10.15
CA GLY A 235 -10.86 3.67 8.99
C GLY A 235 -11.92 4.13 7.98
N ALA A 236 -12.70 5.19 8.28
CA ALA A 236 -13.61 5.79 7.31
C ALA A 236 -12.83 6.27 6.08
N LEU A 237 -13.35 5.94 4.90
CA LEU A 237 -12.69 6.19 3.62
C LEU A 237 -13.60 7.02 2.73
N PHE A 238 -13.03 8.03 2.09
CA PHE A 238 -13.73 8.90 1.17
C PHE A 238 -12.96 8.95 -0.16
N LEU A 239 -13.67 8.75 -1.28
CA LEU A 239 -13.12 8.83 -2.63
C LEU A 239 -13.48 10.18 -3.23
N GLY A 240 -12.53 10.86 -3.85
CA GLY A 240 -12.75 12.22 -4.30
C GLY A 240 -11.82 12.70 -5.41
N ARG A 241 -11.88 14.00 -5.65
CA ARG A 241 -11.07 14.72 -6.64
C ARG A 241 -10.76 16.13 -6.14
N ALA A 242 -9.74 16.74 -6.73
CA ALA A 242 -9.42 18.15 -6.55
C ALA A 242 -9.47 18.90 -7.88
N GLU A 243 -10.30 19.92 -7.97
CA GLU A 243 -10.45 20.80 -9.12
C GLU A 243 -9.66 22.10 -8.86
N PRO A 244 -8.79 22.55 -9.78
CA PRO A 244 -8.04 23.78 -9.60
C PRO A 244 -8.95 25.01 -9.64
N LEU A 245 -8.63 26.03 -8.84
CA LEU A 245 -9.36 27.29 -8.82
C LEU A 245 -8.90 28.29 -9.89
N ALA A 246 -7.69 28.12 -10.42
CA ALA A 246 -7.17 28.95 -11.51
C ALA A 246 -7.59 28.38 -12.88
N GLU A 247 -7.90 29.26 -13.84
CA GLU A 247 -8.24 28.87 -15.21
C GLU A 247 -7.05 28.15 -15.88
N GLY A 248 -7.33 27.03 -16.56
CA GLY A 248 -6.33 26.21 -17.25
C GLY A 248 -5.59 25.18 -16.36
N GLY A 249 -5.91 25.09 -15.07
CA GLY A 249 -5.36 24.03 -14.22
C GLY A 249 -5.93 22.64 -14.55
N GLU A 250 -5.14 21.59 -14.32
CA GLU A 250 -5.58 20.20 -14.47
C GLU A 250 -6.37 19.71 -13.25
N THR A 251 -7.52 19.07 -13.48
CA THR A 251 -8.26 18.37 -12.41
C THR A 251 -7.49 17.14 -11.97
N ILE A 252 -7.39 16.93 -10.67
CA ILE A 252 -6.70 15.80 -10.05
C ILE A 252 -7.75 14.78 -9.61
N PRO A 253 -8.08 13.77 -10.44
CA PRO A 253 -9.01 12.73 -10.06
C PRO A 253 -8.37 11.73 -9.10
N GLY A 254 -9.20 10.86 -8.52
CA GLY A 254 -8.71 9.69 -7.79
C GLY A 254 -7.94 10.06 -6.53
N LEU A 255 -8.55 10.84 -5.64
CA LEU A 255 -8.01 11.07 -4.30
C LEU A 255 -8.72 10.17 -3.29
N VAL A 256 -7.98 9.73 -2.29
CA VAL A 256 -8.52 8.96 -1.18
C VAL A 256 -8.19 9.69 0.11
N LEU A 257 -9.21 10.03 0.88
CA LEU A 257 -9.07 10.57 2.23
C LEU A 257 -9.49 9.47 3.22
N GLU A 258 -8.56 9.05 4.05
CA GLU A 258 -8.80 8.06 5.11
C GLU A 258 -8.72 8.75 6.47
N ILE A 259 -9.72 8.58 7.33
CA ILE A 259 -9.60 9.00 8.72
C ILE A 259 -8.78 7.97 9.48
N ALA A 260 -7.55 8.30 9.85
CA ALA A 260 -6.64 7.37 10.52
C ALA A 260 -6.88 7.30 12.02
N THR A 261 -7.05 8.44 12.68
CA THR A 261 -7.27 8.49 14.13
C THR A 261 -8.26 9.58 14.50
N VAL A 262 -9.00 9.36 15.58
CA VAL A 262 -10.00 10.30 16.11
C VAL A 262 -9.90 10.34 17.63
N LYS A 263 -9.85 11.54 18.19
CA LYS A 263 -9.92 11.85 19.62
C LYS A 263 -11.16 12.69 19.86
N ALA A 264 -12.32 12.03 19.98
CA ALA A 264 -13.62 12.68 20.13
C ALA A 264 -13.69 13.75 21.24
N PRO A 265 -13.16 13.52 22.47
CA PRO A 265 -13.22 14.53 23.52
C PRO A 265 -12.44 15.81 23.20
N ALA A 266 -11.32 15.67 22.48
CA ALA A 266 -10.47 16.80 22.07
C ALA A 266 -10.89 17.39 20.72
N ARG A 267 -11.90 16.82 20.05
CA ARG A 267 -12.31 17.13 18.68
C ARG A 267 -11.16 17.09 17.67
N GLN A 268 -10.19 16.22 17.88
CA GLN A 268 -9.01 16.13 17.02
C GLN A 268 -9.03 14.87 16.17
N LEU A 269 -8.67 14.97 14.91
CA LEU A 269 -8.45 13.81 14.05
C LEU A 269 -7.18 13.94 13.22
N THR A 270 -6.71 12.78 12.76
CA THR A 270 -5.69 12.67 11.73
C THR A 270 -6.29 11.99 10.52
N ALA A 271 -6.09 12.57 9.34
CA ALA A 271 -6.49 11.99 8.06
C ALA A 271 -5.26 11.74 7.17
N LEU A 272 -5.33 10.72 6.32
CA LEU A 272 -4.31 10.38 5.35
C LEU A 272 -4.88 10.64 3.96
N LEU A 273 -4.23 11.54 3.22
CA LEU A 273 -4.51 11.75 1.81
C LEU A 273 -3.63 10.82 0.97
N ARG A 274 -4.22 10.20 -0.05
CA ARG A 274 -3.57 9.25 -0.98
C ARG A 274 -4.06 9.50 -2.39
N ASN A 275 -3.35 8.94 -3.37
CA ASN A 275 -3.83 8.85 -4.75
C ASN A 275 -4.50 7.49 -4.98
N GLU A 276 -5.44 7.44 -5.90
CA GLU A 276 -6.10 6.22 -6.36
C GLU A 276 -5.08 5.33 -7.07
N GLY A 277 -5.08 4.04 -6.74
CA GLY A 277 -4.08 3.08 -7.23
C GLY A 277 -2.77 3.07 -6.44
N ASN A 278 -2.61 3.92 -5.42
CA ASN A 278 -1.45 3.90 -4.53
C ASN A 278 -1.85 3.90 -3.05
N TRP A 279 -1.60 2.78 -2.39
CA TRP A 279 -1.92 2.58 -0.98
C TRP A 279 -0.75 2.83 -0.01
N THR A 280 0.46 3.10 -0.50
CA THR A 280 1.64 3.23 0.38
C THR A 280 2.06 4.66 0.62
N ASP A 281 1.98 5.53 -0.38
CA ASP A 281 2.31 6.94 -0.17
C ASP A 281 1.13 7.66 0.48
N THR A 282 1.39 8.27 1.63
CA THR A 282 0.38 9.02 2.40
C THR A 282 0.90 10.38 2.77
N ARG A 283 0.04 11.39 2.63
CA ARG A 283 0.27 12.68 3.26
C ARG A 283 -0.64 12.84 4.46
N THR A 284 -0.04 13.09 5.62
CA THR A 284 -0.76 13.23 6.88
C THR A 284 -1.32 14.63 7.04
N PHE A 285 -2.62 14.70 7.35
CA PHE A 285 -3.32 15.90 7.75
C PHE A 285 -3.83 15.78 9.17
N THR A 286 -3.79 16.88 9.91
CA THR A 286 -4.38 16.98 11.25
C THR A 286 -5.44 18.06 11.27
N ALA A 287 -6.54 17.83 11.96
CA ALA A 287 -7.60 18.82 12.15
C ALA A 287 -8.11 18.79 13.59
N THR A 288 -8.54 19.95 14.06
CA THR A 288 -9.52 20.06 15.14
C THR A 288 -10.85 20.40 14.48
N TRP A 289 -11.86 19.54 14.59
CA TRP A 289 -13.15 19.76 13.93
C TRP A 289 -14.05 20.68 14.74
N GLU A 290 -14.87 21.42 14.00
CA GLU A 290 -15.82 22.38 14.55
C GLU A 290 -17.23 21.99 14.11
N THR A 291 -18.20 22.23 14.98
CA THR A 291 -19.62 22.05 14.67
C THR A 291 -20.36 23.30 15.13
N ASP A 292 -21.45 23.63 14.45
CA ASP A 292 -22.42 24.57 15.01
C ASP A 292 -23.13 23.97 16.26
N ALA A 293 -24.00 24.76 16.89
CA ALA A 293 -24.71 24.35 18.10
C ALA A 293 -25.62 23.13 17.85
N ASP A 294 -26.19 23.04 16.64
CA ASP A 294 -27.21 22.08 16.24
C ASP A 294 -26.65 20.85 15.51
N PHE A 295 -25.33 20.75 15.36
CA PHE A 295 -24.65 19.75 14.55
C PHE A 295 -25.21 19.66 13.13
N THR A 296 -25.60 20.77 12.51
CA THR A 296 -26.05 20.78 11.10
C THR A 296 -24.87 20.77 10.14
N THR A 297 -23.81 21.49 10.49
CA THR A 297 -22.57 21.55 9.71
C THR A 297 -21.40 21.12 10.56
N LEU A 298 -20.59 20.18 10.05
CA LEU A 298 -19.30 19.82 10.63
C LEU A 298 -18.19 20.31 9.71
N ARG A 299 -17.28 21.12 10.25
CA ARG A 299 -16.11 21.70 9.56
C ARG A 299 -14.83 20.98 9.97
N LEU A 300 -13.99 20.67 8.97
CA LEU A 300 -12.72 19.96 9.07
C LEU A 300 -11.60 20.80 8.43
N PRO A 301 -10.94 21.68 9.21
CA PRO A 301 -9.74 22.39 8.75
C PRO A 301 -8.53 21.45 8.79
N LEU A 302 -8.34 20.67 7.73
CA LEU A 302 -7.24 19.72 7.58
C LEU A 302 -5.95 20.45 7.21
N ALA A 303 -4.95 20.41 8.08
CA ALA A 303 -3.64 21.02 7.84
C ALA A 303 -2.53 19.97 7.70
N THR A 304 -1.63 20.17 6.74
CA THR A 304 -0.40 19.36 6.55
C THR A 304 0.85 20.21 6.73
N ARG A 305 1.92 19.59 7.24
CA ARG A 305 3.26 20.21 7.34
C ARG A 305 4.09 19.97 6.07
N THR A 306 5.17 20.73 5.91
CA THR A 306 6.15 20.57 4.81
C THR A 306 6.88 19.22 4.90
N THR A 307 7.20 18.77 6.12
CA THR A 307 7.88 17.49 6.39
C THR A 307 7.05 16.25 6.06
N GLN A 308 5.77 16.43 5.73
CA GLN A 308 4.85 15.36 5.31
C GLN A 308 4.74 15.23 3.79
N ALA A 309 5.46 16.05 3.03
CA ALA A 309 5.50 15.92 1.59
C ALA A 309 6.12 14.57 1.20
N VAL A 310 5.49 13.89 0.24
CA VAL A 310 5.98 12.61 -0.28
C VAL A 310 6.58 12.85 -1.66
N PRO A 311 7.92 12.84 -1.82
CA PRO A 311 8.57 13.17 -3.07
C PRO A 311 8.04 12.32 -4.23
N GLU A 312 7.84 12.95 -5.39
CA GLU A 312 7.41 12.32 -6.64
C GLU A 312 6.04 11.61 -6.56
N ALA A 313 5.25 11.83 -5.50
CA ALA A 313 3.95 11.19 -5.32
C ALA A 313 2.78 11.95 -5.96
N GLY A 314 3.03 12.75 -6.99
CA GLY A 314 2.02 13.55 -7.69
C GLY A 314 1.79 14.95 -7.09
N PRO A 315 0.96 15.76 -7.76
CA PRO A 315 0.88 17.22 -7.55
C PRO A 315 0.44 17.65 -6.15
N LEU A 316 -0.43 16.86 -5.49
CA LEU A 316 -0.81 17.14 -4.10
C LEU A 316 0.16 16.51 -3.11
N LEU A 317 0.41 15.20 -3.16
CA LEU A 317 1.23 14.54 -2.13
C LEU A 317 2.68 15.07 -2.10
N ALA A 318 3.26 15.43 -3.25
CA ALA A 318 4.65 15.90 -3.35
C ALA A 318 4.87 17.38 -3.02
N ARG A 319 3.81 18.17 -2.87
CA ARG A 319 3.93 19.63 -2.69
C ARG A 319 4.73 19.98 -1.43
N SER A 320 5.86 20.66 -1.58
CA SER A 320 6.83 20.90 -0.51
C SER A 320 6.44 22.00 0.49
N VAL A 321 5.23 22.57 0.36
CA VAL A 321 4.71 23.65 1.21
C VAL A 321 3.68 23.09 2.19
N ALA A 322 3.49 23.74 3.34
CA ALA A 322 2.34 23.49 4.19
C ALA A 322 1.08 24.10 3.57
N TRP A 323 -0.08 23.49 3.77
CA TRP A 323 -1.37 24.09 3.44
C TRP A 323 -2.50 23.50 4.27
N THR A 324 -3.63 24.19 4.20
CA THR A 324 -4.88 23.80 4.83
C THR A 324 -5.96 23.57 3.77
N ILE A 325 -6.84 22.61 4.01
CA ILE A 325 -8.07 22.36 3.26
C ILE A 325 -9.21 22.46 4.27
N GLU A 326 -10.19 23.33 4.02
CA GLU A 326 -11.38 23.42 4.84
C GLU A 326 -12.50 22.59 4.21
N LEU A 327 -12.80 21.43 4.78
CA LEU A 327 -13.89 20.56 4.31
C LEU A 327 -15.12 20.70 5.22
N THR A 328 -16.31 20.65 4.63
CA THR A 328 -17.58 20.56 5.33
C THR A 328 -18.24 19.22 5.04
N LEU A 329 -18.70 18.53 6.08
CA LEU A 329 -19.51 17.32 5.96
C LEU A 329 -20.98 17.71 5.89
N ASP A 330 -21.64 17.32 4.80
CA ASP A 330 -23.07 17.54 4.62
C ASP A 330 -23.91 16.37 5.21
N PRO A 331 -25.25 16.52 5.30
CA PRO A 331 -26.12 15.45 5.80
C PRO A 331 -26.11 14.16 4.97
N SER A 332 -25.67 14.23 3.70
CA SER A 332 -25.55 13.06 2.82
C SER A 332 -24.26 12.26 3.05
N GLY A 333 -23.34 12.79 3.88
CA GLY A 333 -22.05 12.18 4.17
C GLY A 333 -20.96 12.55 3.16
N GLN A 334 -21.18 13.58 2.35
CA GLN A 334 -20.19 14.11 1.40
C GLN A 334 -19.31 15.15 2.08
N LEU A 335 -18.00 15.10 1.82
CA LEU A 335 -17.06 16.14 2.23
C LEU A 335 -16.74 17.04 1.04
N ALA A 336 -17.05 18.32 1.15
CA ALA A 336 -16.74 19.30 0.11
C ALA A 336 -16.03 20.51 0.71
N GLY A 337 -15.14 21.15 -0.04
CA GLY A 337 -14.38 22.25 0.53
C GLY A 337 -13.36 22.89 -0.39
N LEU A 338 -12.56 23.80 0.16
CA LEU A 338 -11.62 24.61 -0.58
C LEU A 338 -10.25 24.65 0.12
N SER A 339 -9.21 24.79 -0.68
CA SER A 339 -7.90 25.31 -0.29
C SER A 339 -7.63 26.58 -1.10
N PRO A 340 -6.53 27.31 -0.84
CA PRO A 340 -6.17 28.48 -1.65
C PRO A 340 -5.99 28.19 -3.16
N THR A 341 -5.87 26.92 -3.56
CA THR A 341 -5.52 26.54 -4.94
C THR A 341 -6.53 25.61 -5.62
N HIS A 342 -7.33 24.88 -4.84
CA HIS A 342 -8.18 23.79 -5.34
C HIS A 342 -9.49 23.70 -4.55
N ARG A 343 -10.56 23.32 -5.23
CA ARG A 343 -11.82 22.81 -4.68
C ARG A 343 -11.76 21.30 -4.55
N TYR A 344 -12.19 20.77 -3.42
CA TYR A 344 -12.19 19.35 -3.12
C TYR A 344 -13.61 18.82 -2.98
N THR A 345 -13.80 17.59 -3.41
CA THR A 345 -15.06 16.88 -3.25
C THR A 345 -14.75 15.40 -3.01
N PHE A 346 -15.25 14.86 -1.90
CA PHE A 346 -15.10 13.46 -1.52
C PHE A 346 -16.42 12.84 -1.10
N THR A 347 -16.67 11.62 -1.55
CA THR A 347 -17.85 10.82 -1.24
C THR A 347 -17.45 9.70 -0.29
N ARG A 348 -18.19 9.52 0.80
CA ARG A 348 -17.92 8.45 1.76
C ARG A 348 -18.19 7.08 1.12
N VAL A 349 -17.27 6.16 1.31
CA VAL A 349 -17.48 4.75 0.95
C VAL A 349 -18.36 4.11 2.00
N ALA A 350 -19.42 3.43 1.56
CA ALA A 350 -20.33 2.74 2.45
C ALA A 350 -19.59 1.66 3.27
N SER A 351 -19.97 1.46 4.53
CA SER A 351 -19.26 0.55 5.45
C SER A 351 -19.12 -0.87 4.90
N GLY A 352 -20.12 -1.38 4.17
CA GLY A 352 -20.09 -2.71 3.54
C GLY A 352 -19.15 -2.84 2.33
N GLU A 353 -18.64 -1.73 1.79
CA GLU A 353 -17.75 -1.69 0.62
C GLU A 353 -16.30 -1.31 0.96
N LEU A 354 -16.03 -0.97 2.22
CA LEU A 354 -14.71 -0.48 2.66
C LEU A 354 -13.59 -1.48 2.32
N GLU A 355 -13.73 -2.74 2.72
CA GLU A 355 -12.70 -3.76 2.49
C GLU A 355 -12.48 -4.06 1.00
N ARG A 356 -13.56 -4.14 0.22
CA ARG A 356 -13.47 -4.30 -1.24
C ARG A 356 -12.75 -3.11 -1.88
N THR A 357 -13.04 -1.90 -1.43
CA THR A 357 -12.41 -0.68 -1.94
C THR A 357 -10.93 -0.62 -1.55
N ARG A 358 -10.57 -0.96 -0.30
CA ARG A 358 -9.18 -1.05 0.16
C ARG A 358 -8.38 -2.09 -0.63
N ALA A 359 -8.99 -3.27 -0.89
CA ALA A 359 -8.39 -4.32 -1.69
C ALA A 359 -8.15 -3.84 -3.14
N ARG A 360 -9.13 -3.17 -3.76
CA ARG A 360 -8.99 -2.58 -5.11
C ARG A 360 -7.86 -1.56 -5.17
N LEU A 361 -7.78 -0.65 -4.20
CA LEU A 361 -6.77 0.40 -4.16
C LEU A 361 -5.35 -0.13 -3.87
N SER A 362 -5.26 -1.23 -3.12
CA SER A 362 -3.98 -1.90 -2.81
C SER A 362 -3.56 -2.92 -3.87
N ALA A 363 -4.42 -3.30 -4.82
CA ALA A 363 -4.20 -4.44 -5.72
C ALA A 363 -2.92 -4.30 -6.54
N ALA A 364 -2.68 -3.14 -7.16
CA ALA A 364 -1.49 -2.90 -7.98
C ALA A 364 -0.19 -2.97 -7.16
N HIS A 365 -0.21 -2.43 -5.94
CA HIS A 365 0.93 -2.51 -5.03
C HIS A 365 1.20 -3.94 -4.58
N ASN A 366 0.16 -4.65 -4.13
CA ASN A 366 0.27 -6.04 -3.70
C ASN A 366 0.75 -6.96 -4.83
N ALA A 367 0.30 -6.73 -6.06
CA ALA A 367 0.78 -7.46 -7.24
C ALA A 367 2.27 -7.22 -7.48
N ALA A 368 2.75 -5.97 -7.35
CA ALA A 368 4.18 -5.66 -7.45
C ALA A 368 5.00 -6.35 -6.35
N LEU A 369 4.54 -6.31 -5.10
CA LEU A 369 5.22 -7.00 -4.01
C LEU A 369 5.25 -8.53 -4.17
N ALA A 370 4.16 -9.12 -4.66
CA ALA A 370 4.11 -10.54 -4.94
C ALA A 370 5.07 -10.92 -6.06
N ALA A 371 5.13 -10.12 -7.13
CA ALA A 371 6.02 -10.35 -8.26
C ALA A 371 7.51 -10.23 -7.90
N THR A 372 7.86 -9.36 -6.95
CA THR A 372 9.24 -9.10 -6.52
C THR A 372 9.66 -9.84 -5.25
N SER A 373 8.82 -10.75 -4.75
CA SER A 373 9.09 -11.47 -3.50
C SER A 373 10.40 -12.26 -3.60
N PRO A 374 11.23 -12.31 -2.53
CA PRO A 374 12.51 -13.01 -2.55
C PRO A 374 12.35 -14.47 -2.97
N GLY A 375 13.22 -14.95 -3.86
CA GLY A 375 13.14 -16.28 -4.46
C GLY A 375 12.25 -16.35 -5.70
N SER A 376 11.51 -15.29 -6.05
CA SER A 376 10.80 -15.22 -7.33
C SER A 376 11.81 -15.19 -8.47
N ALA A 377 11.66 -16.13 -9.40
CA ALA A 377 12.51 -16.25 -10.57
C ALA A 377 11.66 -16.20 -11.84
N TYR A 378 12.20 -15.55 -12.86
CA TYR A 378 11.58 -15.41 -14.16
C TYR A 378 12.58 -15.79 -15.25
N ARG A 379 12.10 -16.46 -16.27
CA ARG A 379 12.87 -16.86 -17.44
C ARG A 379 12.35 -16.14 -18.67
N GLY A 380 13.25 -15.70 -19.53
CA GLY A 380 12.84 -15.09 -20.77
C GLY A 380 14.02 -14.60 -21.58
N THR A 381 13.88 -13.44 -22.20
CA THR A 381 14.84 -12.92 -23.16
C THR A 381 15.18 -11.47 -22.87
N VAL A 382 16.45 -11.15 -23.08
CA VAL A 382 16.97 -9.78 -23.15
C VAL A 382 17.38 -9.51 -24.59
N THR A 383 16.80 -8.49 -25.21
CA THR A 383 17.07 -8.11 -26.60
C THR A 383 17.79 -6.77 -26.60
N ALA A 384 19.00 -6.72 -27.13
CA ALA A 384 19.72 -5.46 -27.27
C ALA A 384 19.11 -4.62 -28.40
N LYS A 385 18.90 -3.33 -28.15
CA LYS A 385 18.32 -2.37 -29.11
C LYS A 385 19.25 -2.00 -30.28
N ASN A 386 20.45 -2.61 -30.32
CA ASN A 386 21.41 -2.50 -31.42
C ASN A 386 21.15 -3.50 -32.56
N GLY A 387 20.03 -4.23 -32.54
CA GLY A 387 19.67 -5.22 -33.56
C GLY A 387 20.22 -6.63 -33.33
N SER A 388 20.83 -6.90 -32.17
CA SER A 388 21.30 -8.25 -31.82
C SER A 388 20.13 -9.21 -31.58
N ALA A 389 20.37 -10.50 -31.78
CA ALA A 389 19.37 -11.54 -31.51
C ALA A 389 18.98 -11.57 -30.01
N PRO A 390 17.72 -11.90 -29.67
CA PRO A 390 17.29 -12.07 -28.29
C PRO A 390 18.15 -13.11 -27.56
N THR A 391 18.68 -12.75 -26.41
CA THR A 391 19.52 -13.63 -25.59
C THR A 391 18.71 -14.19 -24.42
N PRO A 392 18.64 -15.52 -24.23
CA PRO A 392 17.94 -16.11 -23.10
C PRO A 392 18.58 -15.72 -21.76
N ALA A 393 17.74 -15.35 -20.79
CA ALA A 393 18.17 -14.88 -19.47
C ALA A 393 17.21 -15.31 -18.35
N LEU A 394 17.74 -15.26 -17.13
CA LEU A 394 17.03 -15.45 -15.87
C LEU A 394 17.08 -14.15 -15.06
N LEU A 395 15.94 -13.73 -14.54
CA LEU A 395 15.80 -12.65 -13.56
C LEU A 395 15.39 -13.27 -12.22
N ARG A 396 16.15 -13.02 -11.16
CA ARG A 396 15.82 -13.50 -9.80
C ARG A 396 15.76 -12.34 -8.83
N PHE A 397 14.68 -12.24 -8.05
CA PHE A 397 14.62 -11.30 -6.94
C PHE A 397 15.23 -11.96 -5.69
N THR A 398 16.29 -11.36 -5.16
CA THR A 398 17.06 -11.90 -4.04
C THR A 398 16.72 -11.21 -2.72
N ARG A 399 16.20 -9.99 -2.77
CA ARG A 399 15.82 -9.22 -1.58
C ARG A 399 14.66 -8.29 -1.84
N GLN A 400 13.80 -8.15 -0.83
CA GLN A 400 12.73 -7.17 -0.77
C GLN A 400 12.54 -6.72 0.69
N ASP A 401 12.80 -5.44 0.97
CA ASP A 401 12.61 -4.85 2.30
C ASP A 401 11.55 -3.74 2.28
N ASN A 402 11.05 -3.39 3.48
CA ASN A 402 10.18 -2.23 3.72
C ASN A 402 9.01 -2.12 2.73
N GLY A 403 8.31 -3.22 2.46
CA GLY A 403 7.16 -3.22 1.54
C GLY A 403 7.54 -2.83 0.12
N GLY A 404 8.70 -3.27 -0.38
CA GLY A 404 9.13 -3.05 -1.76
C GLY A 404 9.95 -1.78 -1.98
N ALA A 405 10.19 -0.96 -0.96
CA ALA A 405 10.99 0.25 -1.09
C ALA A 405 12.48 -0.02 -1.40
N LYS A 406 12.97 -1.22 -1.09
CA LYS A 406 14.31 -1.70 -1.47
C LYS A 406 14.18 -3.10 -2.05
N LEU A 407 14.55 -3.24 -3.32
CA LEU A 407 14.63 -4.49 -4.05
C LEU A 407 16.08 -4.76 -4.45
N GLU A 408 16.46 -6.03 -4.42
CA GLU A 408 17.65 -6.52 -5.12
C GLU A 408 17.23 -7.64 -6.06
N ALA A 409 17.75 -7.59 -7.28
CA ALA A 409 17.50 -8.58 -8.31
C ALA A 409 18.76 -8.87 -9.11
N GLU A 410 18.85 -10.05 -9.67
CA GLU A 410 20.00 -10.52 -10.42
C GLU A 410 19.54 -10.96 -11.80
N ILE A 411 20.22 -10.45 -12.84
CA ILE A 411 20.04 -10.94 -14.22
C ILE A 411 21.25 -11.77 -14.62
N GLU A 412 20.98 -12.99 -15.06
CA GLU A 412 21.96 -13.97 -15.50
C GLU A 412 21.62 -14.42 -16.92
N LEU A 413 22.60 -14.47 -17.81
CA LEU A 413 22.39 -15.04 -19.14
C LEU A 413 22.47 -16.57 -19.05
N VAL A 414 21.57 -17.28 -19.73
CA VAL A 414 21.55 -18.76 -19.71
C VAL A 414 22.84 -19.35 -20.29
N SER A 415 23.51 -18.63 -21.20
CA SER A 415 24.81 -19.01 -21.76
C SER A 415 25.99 -18.75 -20.82
N GLN A 416 25.78 -18.09 -19.68
CA GLN A 416 26.82 -17.71 -18.73
C GLN A 416 26.40 -18.03 -17.28
N PRO A 417 26.22 -19.32 -16.95
CA PRO A 417 25.77 -19.72 -15.63
C PRO A 417 26.73 -19.25 -14.52
N GLY A 418 26.18 -18.80 -13.40
CA GLY A 418 26.90 -18.25 -12.24
C GLY A 418 27.37 -16.81 -12.39
N ARG A 419 27.11 -16.15 -13.53
CA ARG A 419 27.60 -14.79 -13.81
C ARG A 419 26.45 -13.79 -13.85
N ALA A 420 25.89 -13.49 -12.69
CA ALA A 420 24.72 -12.63 -12.57
C ALA A 420 25.07 -11.17 -12.25
N ARG A 421 24.50 -10.23 -13.00
CA ARG A 421 24.62 -8.80 -12.73
C ARG A 421 23.57 -8.37 -11.71
N LEU A 422 24.00 -7.70 -10.64
CA LEU A 422 23.14 -7.21 -9.58
C LEU A 422 22.46 -5.89 -9.97
N PHE A 423 21.18 -5.81 -9.67
CA PHE A 423 20.31 -4.65 -9.79
C PHE A 423 19.72 -4.31 -8.42
N LYS A 424 19.54 -3.01 -8.14
CA LYS A 424 18.91 -2.50 -6.93
C LYS A 424 17.84 -1.49 -7.28
N GLY A 425 16.73 -1.47 -6.54
CA GLY A 425 15.70 -0.47 -6.80
C GLY A 425 14.49 -0.60 -5.90
N LEU A 426 13.30 -0.41 -6.45
CA LEU A 426 12.05 -0.36 -5.70
C LEU A 426 10.86 -0.89 -6.51
N ALA A 427 9.83 -1.33 -5.79
CA ALA A 427 8.48 -1.55 -6.29
C ALA A 427 7.56 -0.47 -5.72
N ALA A 428 6.96 0.34 -6.60
CA ALA A 428 5.96 1.33 -6.23
C ALA A 428 4.81 1.31 -7.24
N ALA A 429 3.58 1.31 -6.74
CA ALA A 429 2.38 1.37 -7.59
C ALA A 429 1.95 2.81 -7.92
N ASN A 430 2.67 3.81 -7.40
CA ASN A 430 2.35 5.21 -7.65
C ASN A 430 2.62 5.56 -9.12
N PRO A 431 1.59 5.84 -9.94
CA PRO A 431 1.80 6.13 -11.35
C PRO A 431 2.63 7.41 -11.57
N HIS A 432 2.68 8.33 -10.61
CA HIS A 432 3.56 9.50 -10.72
C HIS A 432 5.06 9.18 -10.55
N ARG A 433 5.40 8.11 -9.83
CA ARG A 433 6.80 7.65 -9.67
C ARG A 433 7.21 6.70 -10.78
N THR A 434 6.31 5.77 -11.11
CA THR A 434 6.67 4.57 -11.88
C THR A 434 5.83 4.40 -13.14
N GLY A 435 4.89 5.31 -13.44
CA GLY A 435 3.99 5.18 -14.58
C GLY A 435 3.24 3.85 -14.56
N THR A 436 3.27 3.12 -15.67
CA THR A 436 2.70 1.77 -15.80
C THR A 436 3.68 0.64 -15.46
N GLN A 437 4.89 0.98 -15.00
CA GLN A 437 5.99 0.04 -14.76
C GLN A 437 6.41 0.09 -13.29
N PRO A 438 5.67 -0.60 -12.40
CA PRO A 438 5.80 -0.44 -10.95
C PRO A 438 7.14 -0.90 -10.38
N ILE A 439 7.92 -1.70 -11.11
CA ILE A 439 9.22 -2.21 -10.67
C ILE A 439 10.32 -1.42 -11.39
N ARG A 440 11.16 -0.73 -10.62
CA ARG A 440 12.29 0.06 -11.11
C ARG A 440 13.58 -0.49 -10.51
N LEU A 441 14.55 -0.79 -11.37
CA LEU A 441 15.80 -1.45 -11.01
C LEU A 441 16.97 -0.74 -11.69
N LEU A 442 18.02 -0.45 -10.93
CA LEU A 442 19.24 0.21 -11.39
C LEU A 442 20.43 -0.73 -11.20
N SER A 443 21.29 -0.83 -12.21
CA SER A 443 22.60 -1.47 -12.08
C SER A 443 23.70 -0.54 -12.59
N GLU A 444 24.57 -0.13 -11.68
CA GLU A 444 25.72 0.72 -12.02
C GLU A 444 26.75 -0.04 -12.87
N SER A 445 27.49 0.69 -13.69
CA SER A 445 28.50 0.18 -14.62
C SER A 445 29.61 -0.65 -13.95
N HIS A 446 29.95 -0.35 -12.70
CA HIS A 446 30.94 -1.08 -11.91
C HIS A 446 30.46 -2.49 -11.49
N ARG A 447 29.14 -2.76 -11.58
CA ARG A 447 28.52 -4.07 -11.29
C ARG A 447 28.55 -5.02 -12.49
N ARG A 448 29.11 -4.60 -13.63
CA ARG A 448 29.27 -5.46 -14.80
C ARG A 448 30.10 -6.69 -14.46
N ILE A 449 29.80 -7.78 -15.14
CA ILE A 449 30.60 -9.00 -15.08
C ILE A 449 31.85 -8.81 -15.94
N ALA A 450 33.03 -8.86 -15.32
CA ALA A 450 34.30 -8.76 -16.03
C ALA A 450 34.42 -9.86 -17.10
N ARG A 451 34.87 -9.56 -18.33
CA ARG A 451 34.99 -10.55 -19.43
C ARG A 451 33.67 -11.15 -19.95
N ALA A 452 32.51 -10.69 -19.49
CA ALA A 452 31.27 -10.92 -20.24
C ALA A 452 31.27 -10.08 -21.52
N ASP A 453 30.47 -10.47 -22.51
CA ASP A 453 30.32 -9.70 -23.76
C ASP A 453 29.90 -8.27 -23.44
N VAL A 454 30.68 -7.30 -23.91
CA VAL A 454 30.49 -5.85 -23.67
C VAL A 454 29.19 -5.32 -24.25
N SER A 455 28.57 -6.05 -25.18
CA SER A 455 27.27 -5.72 -25.78
C SER A 455 26.09 -6.36 -25.05
N SER A 456 26.34 -7.24 -24.07
CA SER A 456 25.32 -7.97 -23.33
C SER A 456 24.89 -7.24 -22.04
N VAL A 457 23.70 -7.57 -21.52
CA VAL A 457 23.17 -6.97 -20.28
C VAL A 457 24.11 -7.15 -19.07
N THR A 458 24.83 -8.28 -19.01
CA THR A 458 25.76 -8.58 -17.90
C THR A 458 27.12 -7.90 -18.08
N GLY A 459 27.58 -7.67 -19.31
CA GLY A 459 28.90 -7.11 -19.61
C GLY A 459 28.94 -5.62 -19.96
N LEU A 460 27.80 -4.98 -20.28
CA LEU A 460 27.77 -3.58 -20.70
C LEU A 460 28.29 -2.65 -19.60
N GLY A 461 29.34 -1.89 -19.92
CA GLY A 461 30.00 -0.94 -19.02
C GLY A 461 29.27 0.40 -18.82
N ARG A 462 27.95 0.41 -18.89
CA ARG A 462 27.07 1.57 -18.65
C ARG A 462 26.10 1.26 -17.51
N ASP A 463 25.53 2.31 -16.93
CA ASP A 463 24.46 2.16 -15.96
C ASP A 463 23.18 1.72 -16.69
N LEU A 464 22.43 0.81 -16.08
CA LEU A 464 21.19 0.27 -16.63
C LEU A 464 20.03 0.64 -15.72
N ALA A 465 18.99 1.26 -16.26
CA ALA A 465 17.79 1.68 -15.54
C ALA A 465 16.57 0.89 -16.06
N LEU A 466 16.47 -0.36 -15.61
CA LEU A 466 15.41 -1.29 -15.97
C LEU A 466 14.07 -0.89 -15.33
N ALA A 467 13.03 -0.87 -16.15
CA ALA A 467 11.66 -0.63 -15.72
C ALA A 467 10.73 -1.72 -16.23
N LEU A 468 9.98 -2.36 -15.33
CA LEU A 468 9.14 -3.51 -15.67
C LEU A 468 7.66 -3.25 -15.32
N SER A 469 6.79 -3.54 -16.28
CA SER A 469 5.36 -3.74 -16.08
C SER A 469 5.07 -5.19 -15.67
N ILE A 470 3.90 -5.40 -15.08
CA ILE A 470 3.41 -6.71 -14.64
C ILE A 470 2.15 -7.01 -15.43
N ASP A 471 2.14 -8.15 -16.11
CA ASP A 471 0.97 -8.69 -16.82
C ASP A 471 0.82 -10.17 -16.47
N GLY A 472 -0.04 -10.44 -15.49
CA GLY A 472 -0.15 -11.76 -14.85
C GLY A 472 1.21 -12.22 -14.30
N ASP A 473 1.69 -13.37 -14.81
CA ASP A 473 2.99 -13.95 -14.46
C ASP A 473 4.14 -13.46 -15.36
N THR A 474 3.93 -12.44 -16.18
CA THR A 474 4.94 -11.88 -17.09
C THR A 474 5.43 -10.52 -16.58
N LEU A 475 6.75 -10.33 -16.61
CA LEU A 475 7.43 -9.06 -16.46
C LEU A 475 7.97 -8.60 -17.81
N ALA A 476 7.61 -7.41 -18.24
CA ALA A 476 8.06 -6.87 -19.51
C ALA A 476 8.47 -5.40 -19.37
N GLY A 477 9.43 -4.96 -20.17
CA GLY A 477 9.83 -3.57 -20.16
C GLY A 477 11.12 -3.30 -20.90
N SER A 478 11.73 -2.15 -20.64
CA SER A 478 12.93 -1.72 -21.36
C SER A 478 13.74 -0.74 -20.53
N ASP A 479 15.01 -0.58 -20.91
CA ASP A 479 15.83 0.57 -20.56
C ASP A 479 16.33 1.25 -21.85
N GLU A 480 17.37 2.09 -21.75
CA GLU A 480 17.98 2.77 -22.90
C GLU A 480 18.58 1.79 -23.93
N PHE A 481 19.10 0.64 -23.49
CA PHE A 481 19.92 -0.27 -24.29
C PHE A 481 19.24 -1.61 -24.61
N PHE A 482 18.30 -2.05 -23.78
CA PHE A 482 17.72 -3.38 -23.83
C PHE A 482 16.19 -3.37 -23.69
N GLU A 483 15.57 -4.37 -24.30
CA GLU A 483 14.19 -4.78 -24.05
C GLU A 483 14.18 -6.11 -23.31
N TYR A 484 13.24 -6.24 -22.37
CA TYR A 484 13.15 -7.32 -21.41
C TYR A 484 11.77 -7.95 -21.48
N ARG A 485 11.73 -9.28 -21.54
CA ARG A 485 10.49 -10.04 -21.41
C ARG A 485 10.78 -11.33 -20.66
N PHE A 486 10.15 -11.50 -19.51
CA PHE A 486 10.34 -12.64 -18.62
C PHE A 486 9.00 -13.21 -18.17
N ALA A 487 8.83 -14.52 -18.22
CA ALA A 487 7.70 -15.24 -17.66
C ALA A 487 8.14 -15.95 -16.36
N ARG A 488 7.23 -16.06 -15.39
CA ARG A 488 7.53 -16.67 -14.09
C ARG A 488 7.98 -18.12 -14.28
N ALA A 489 9.16 -18.44 -13.77
CA ALA A 489 9.72 -19.78 -13.85
C ALA A 489 9.14 -20.64 -12.70
N ASN A 490 8.74 -21.87 -13.02
CA ASN A 490 8.33 -22.82 -11.99
C ASN A 490 9.55 -23.57 -11.41
N ALA A 491 9.36 -24.24 -10.27
CA ALA A 491 10.44 -24.95 -9.58
C ALA A 491 11.05 -26.08 -10.42
N GLU A 492 10.26 -26.76 -11.26
CA GLU A 492 10.72 -27.84 -12.13
C GLU A 492 11.65 -27.32 -13.23
N GLU A 493 11.33 -26.17 -13.84
CA GLU A 493 12.16 -25.51 -14.84
C GLU A 493 13.51 -25.04 -14.27
N LEU A 494 13.48 -24.43 -13.08
CA LEU A 494 14.71 -24.04 -12.36
C LEU A 494 15.55 -25.27 -11.99
N GLY A 495 14.90 -26.35 -11.56
CA GLY A 495 15.54 -27.64 -11.28
C GLY A 495 16.23 -28.22 -12.51
N ARG A 496 15.58 -28.20 -13.68
CA ARG A 496 16.18 -28.64 -14.95
C ARG A 496 17.39 -27.82 -15.35
N LEU A 497 17.34 -26.49 -15.20
CA LEU A 497 18.46 -25.60 -15.53
C LEU A 497 19.64 -25.82 -14.58
N SER A 498 19.38 -25.98 -13.28
CA SER A 498 20.41 -26.30 -12.30
C SER A 498 21.04 -27.67 -12.57
N ALA A 499 20.24 -28.69 -12.88
CA ALA A 499 20.74 -30.01 -13.25
C ALA A 499 21.57 -29.98 -14.54
N ALA A 500 21.20 -29.16 -15.52
CA ALA A 500 21.96 -28.96 -16.75
C ALA A 500 23.31 -28.29 -16.50
N ASP A 501 23.37 -27.23 -15.67
CA ASP A 501 24.64 -26.60 -15.27
C ASP A 501 25.53 -27.58 -14.50
N GLN A 502 24.96 -28.33 -13.54
CA GLN A 502 25.69 -29.37 -12.82
C GLN A 502 26.23 -30.47 -13.74
N SER A 503 25.44 -30.89 -14.73
CA SER A 503 25.87 -31.89 -15.72
C SER A 503 27.00 -31.36 -16.60
N ALA A 504 26.90 -30.11 -17.08
CA ALA A 504 27.95 -29.46 -17.87
C ALA A 504 29.26 -29.30 -17.09
N ARG A 505 29.17 -28.95 -15.80
CA ARG A 505 30.33 -28.90 -14.90
C ARG A 505 30.93 -30.28 -14.65
N ALA A 506 30.10 -31.31 -14.46
CA ALA A 506 30.56 -32.68 -14.28
C ALA A 506 31.33 -33.18 -15.52
N GLU A 507 30.86 -32.87 -16.74
CA GLU A 507 31.60 -33.17 -17.98
C GLU A 507 32.97 -32.47 -18.05
N LEU A 508 33.03 -31.20 -17.63
CA LEU A 508 34.29 -30.45 -17.56
C LEU A 508 35.28 -31.09 -16.58
N PHE A 509 34.82 -31.43 -15.37
CA PHE A 509 35.63 -32.08 -14.37
C PHE A 509 36.01 -33.52 -14.71
N ALA A 510 35.28 -34.20 -15.61
CA ALA A 510 35.72 -35.50 -16.13
C ALA A 510 37.05 -35.39 -16.87
N SER A 511 37.29 -34.26 -17.54
CA SER A 511 38.51 -33.97 -18.33
C SER A 511 39.55 -33.19 -17.54
N VAL A 512 39.14 -32.26 -16.67
CA VAL A 512 40.03 -31.45 -15.85
C VAL A 512 39.90 -31.95 -14.41
N LYS A 513 40.75 -32.91 -14.03
CA LYS A 513 40.77 -33.50 -12.68
C LYS A 513 42.20 -33.73 -12.21
N ARG A 514 42.38 -33.76 -10.89
CA ARG A 514 43.68 -34.04 -10.27
C ARG A 514 44.27 -35.37 -10.80
N GLY A 515 45.55 -35.33 -11.19
CA GLY A 515 46.29 -36.48 -11.71
C GLY A 515 46.10 -36.75 -13.20
N ALA A 516 45.09 -36.14 -13.85
CA ALA A 516 44.90 -36.32 -15.29
C ALA A 516 46.10 -35.78 -16.07
N ALA A 517 46.59 -36.57 -17.01
CA ALA A 517 47.73 -36.24 -17.85
C ALA A 517 47.42 -36.56 -19.31
N TYR A 518 47.74 -35.61 -20.19
CA TYR A 518 47.41 -35.63 -21.61
C TYR A 518 48.68 -35.36 -22.42
N ASP A 519 49.03 -36.33 -23.27
CA ASP A 519 50.13 -36.18 -24.22
C ASP A 519 49.69 -35.35 -25.43
N GLY A 520 50.62 -34.54 -25.92
CA GLY A 520 50.35 -33.56 -26.93
C GLY A 520 51.61 -33.00 -27.55
N GLN A 521 51.45 -31.85 -28.18
CA GLN A 521 52.53 -31.12 -28.83
C GLN A 521 52.34 -29.62 -28.75
N ALA A 522 53.44 -28.91 -28.59
CA ALA A 522 53.55 -27.49 -28.89
C ALA A 522 53.97 -27.34 -30.35
N ARG A 523 53.21 -26.57 -31.13
CA ARG A 523 53.46 -26.32 -32.54
C ARG A 523 53.59 -24.83 -32.80
N HIS A 524 54.71 -24.45 -33.42
CA HIS A 524 54.93 -23.10 -33.91
C HIS A 524 54.36 -22.93 -35.32
N ARG A 525 54.06 -21.69 -35.71
CA ARG A 525 53.49 -21.34 -37.03
C ARG A 525 54.39 -21.78 -38.20
N ASP A 526 55.71 -21.82 -38.01
CA ASP A 526 56.68 -22.29 -39.02
C ASP A 526 56.68 -23.82 -39.24
N GLY A 527 55.84 -24.56 -38.49
CA GLY A 527 55.73 -26.00 -38.58
C GLY A 527 56.61 -26.77 -37.60
N PHE A 528 57.45 -26.11 -36.80
CA PHE A 528 58.21 -26.79 -35.74
C PHE A 528 57.27 -27.34 -34.66
N THR A 529 57.50 -28.60 -34.25
CA THR A 529 56.70 -29.29 -33.23
C THR A 529 57.59 -29.87 -32.13
N THR A 530 57.18 -29.69 -30.88
CA THR A 530 57.82 -30.32 -29.70
C THR A 530 56.78 -31.12 -28.92
N PRO A 531 57.03 -32.41 -28.65
CA PRO A 531 56.11 -33.22 -27.86
C PRO A 531 56.12 -32.77 -26.39
N ALA A 532 54.94 -32.63 -25.81
CA ALA A 532 54.73 -32.14 -24.45
C ALA A 532 53.59 -32.91 -23.75
N ARG A 533 53.55 -32.85 -22.43
CA ARG A 533 52.49 -33.44 -21.61
C ARG A 533 51.92 -32.40 -20.67
N LEU A 534 50.61 -32.21 -20.69
CA LEU A 534 49.89 -31.43 -19.69
C LEU A 534 49.43 -32.37 -18.57
N ARG A 535 49.70 -32.02 -17.31
CA ARG A 535 49.25 -32.79 -16.14
C ARG A 535 48.64 -31.86 -15.10
N PHE A 536 47.40 -32.13 -14.71
CA PHE A 536 46.73 -31.39 -13.64
C PHE A 536 47.18 -31.92 -12.28
N THR A 537 47.77 -31.07 -11.44
CA THR A 537 48.27 -31.41 -10.10
C THR A 537 47.23 -31.13 -9.02
N ARG A 538 46.35 -30.16 -9.25
CA ARG A 538 45.25 -29.80 -8.36
C ARG A 538 44.07 -29.30 -9.18
N VAL A 539 42.86 -29.72 -8.79
CA VAL A 539 41.61 -29.19 -9.32
C VAL A 539 40.62 -29.14 -8.15
N ASP A 540 40.15 -27.95 -7.83
CA ASP A 540 39.20 -27.70 -6.75
C ASP A 540 37.78 -27.51 -7.33
N GLU A 541 36.75 -27.68 -6.49
CA GLU A 541 35.33 -27.60 -6.90
C GLU A 541 34.91 -26.19 -7.36
N ASP A 542 35.60 -25.15 -6.89
CA ASP A 542 35.41 -23.75 -7.30
C ASP A 542 36.03 -23.44 -8.68
N GLY A 543 36.70 -24.41 -9.30
CA GLY A 543 37.34 -24.29 -10.60
C GLY A 543 38.78 -23.81 -10.53
N LEU A 544 39.41 -23.73 -9.34
CA LEU A 544 40.85 -23.46 -9.24
C LEU A 544 41.66 -24.67 -9.70
N VAL A 545 42.68 -24.42 -10.53
CA VAL A 545 43.47 -25.47 -11.18
C VAL A 545 44.95 -25.16 -11.08
N GLU A 546 45.74 -26.18 -10.72
CA GLU A 546 47.18 -26.19 -10.88
C GLU A 546 47.58 -27.30 -11.86
N ALA A 547 48.54 -27.03 -12.72
CA ALA A 547 49.03 -27.98 -13.70
C ALA A 547 50.53 -27.83 -13.94
N VAL A 548 51.09 -28.85 -14.58
CA VAL A 548 52.48 -28.89 -15.05
C VAL A 548 52.47 -29.27 -16.53
N ILE A 549 53.19 -28.52 -17.35
CA ILE A 549 53.50 -28.89 -18.73
C ILE A 549 54.92 -29.42 -18.77
N GLU A 550 55.10 -30.67 -19.16
CA GLU A 550 56.37 -31.40 -19.15
C GLU A 550 56.87 -31.61 -20.59
N SER A 551 58.16 -31.39 -20.85
CA SER A 551 58.77 -31.75 -22.13
C SER A 551 58.88 -33.27 -22.23
N ARG A 552 58.44 -33.85 -23.35
CA ARG A 552 58.62 -35.28 -23.64
C ARG A 552 59.94 -35.60 -24.32
N GLN A 553 60.60 -34.56 -24.84
CA GLN A 553 61.89 -34.67 -25.51
C GLN A 553 63.07 -34.55 -24.53
N GLN A 554 62.90 -33.79 -23.44
CA GLN A 554 63.91 -33.63 -22.40
C GLN A 554 63.33 -33.84 -21.01
N ASN A 555 63.87 -34.83 -20.30
CA ASN A 555 63.46 -35.12 -18.92
C ASN A 555 63.79 -33.96 -17.99
N GLY A 556 62.92 -33.72 -17.00
CA GLY A 556 63.11 -32.68 -15.99
C GLY A 556 62.75 -31.26 -16.44
N VAL A 557 62.59 -31.01 -17.74
CA VAL A 557 62.16 -29.71 -18.28
C VAL A 557 60.64 -29.58 -18.16
N ASN A 558 60.17 -28.54 -17.47
CA ASN A 558 58.75 -28.33 -17.21
C ASN A 558 58.39 -26.87 -16.94
N LEU A 559 57.11 -26.56 -17.09
CA LEU A 559 56.46 -25.32 -16.67
C LEU A 559 55.36 -25.66 -15.65
N ARG A 560 55.41 -25.06 -14.46
CA ARG A 560 54.33 -25.10 -13.48
C ARG A 560 53.38 -23.93 -13.74
N VAL A 561 52.09 -24.17 -13.71
CA VAL A 561 51.05 -23.17 -14.00
C VAL A 561 49.89 -23.29 -13.02
N ALA A 562 49.22 -22.18 -12.72
CA ALA A 562 48.03 -22.15 -11.88
C ALA A 562 47.03 -21.10 -12.38
N GLY A 563 45.74 -21.33 -12.15
CA GLY A 563 44.68 -20.41 -12.52
C GLY A 563 43.30 -21.03 -12.33
N SER A 564 42.36 -20.77 -13.24
CA SER A 564 40.97 -21.19 -13.08
C SER A 564 40.28 -21.62 -14.36
N ILE A 565 39.22 -22.42 -14.18
CA ILE A 565 38.28 -22.83 -15.23
C ILE A 565 37.16 -21.80 -15.34
N ASP A 566 36.94 -21.29 -16.54
CA ASP A 566 35.72 -20.60 -16.93
C ASP A 566 34.73 -21.64 -17.47
N PHE A 567 33.84 -22.14 -16.58
CA PHE A 567 32.87 -23.18 -16.92
C PHE A 567 31.98 -22.82 -18.11
N PRO A 568 31.38 -21.60 -18.20
CA PRO A 568 30.62 -21.17 -19.36
C PRO A 568 31.35 -21.29 -20.70
N THR A 569 32.60 -20.86 -20.77
CA THR A 569 33.36 -20.86 -22.03
C THR A 569 34.15 -22.13 -22.26
N ARG A 570 34.14 -23.06 -21.29
CA ARG A 570 34.97 -24.28 -21.25
C ARG A 570 36.46 -23.95 -21.47
N THR A 571 36.92 -22.82 -20.95
CA THR A 571 38.33 -22.41 -21.06
C THR A 571 39.02 -22.45 -19.70
N ILE A 572 40.33 -22.72 -19.71
CA ILE A 572 41.20 -22.72 -18.53
C ILE A 572 42.25 -21.65 -18.78
N GLU A 573 42.33 -20.67 -17.90
CA GLU A 573 43.37 -19.66 -17.94
C GLU A 573 44.40 -20.01 -16.87
N LEU A 574 45.65 -20.23 -17.29
CA LEU A 574 46.72 -20.72 -16.44
C LEU A 574 47.92 -19.80 -16.57
N THR A 575 48.38 -19.26 -15.45
CA THR A 575 49.57 -18.41 -15.38
C THR A 575 50.74 -19.22 -14.82
N SER A 576 51.92 -19.05 -15.40
CA SER A 576 53.14 -19.68 -14.92
C SER A 576 53.46 -19.28 -13.48
N THR A 577 53.72 -20.27 -12.64
CA THR A 577 54.11 -20.11 -11.23
C THR A 577 55.57 -20.51 -10.97
N GLY A 578 56.27 -20.96 -12.02
CA GLY A 578 57.67 -21.37 -12.00
C GLY A 578 57.91 -22.54 -12.95
N GLY A 579 59.09 -23.17 -12.87
CA GLY A 579 59.40 -24.31 -13.73
C GLY A 579 60.88 -24.65 -13.71
N LYS A 580 61.27 -25.55 -14.61
CA LYS A 580 62.67 -25.88 -14.89
C LYS A 580 62.87 -25.76 -16.40
N PRO A 581 63.44 -24.65 -16.90
CA PRO A 581 63.73 -24.53 -18.33
C PRO A 581 64.88 -25.46 -18.73
N ALA A 582 64.96 -25.75 -20.02
CA ALA A 582 66.04 -26.47 -20.64
C ALA A 582 67.34 -25.68 -20.57
N ILE A 583 68.44 -26.39 -20.27
CA ILE A 583 69.79 -25.85 -20.30
C ILE A 583 70.42 -26.35 -21.60
N GLY A 584 70.25 -25.60 -22.70
CA GLY A 584 70.75 -25.95 -24.04
C GLY A 584 69.72 -25.77 -25.18
N GLY A 585 70.19 -25.64 -26.43
CA GLY A 585 69.38 -25.22 -27.58
C GLY A 585 68.49 -26.27 -28.28
N ALA A 586 68.17 -27.38 -27.62
CA ALA A 586 67.43 -28.49 -28.25
C ALA A 586 65.90 -28.31 -28.28
N LEU A 587 65.36 -27.37 -27.49
CA LEU A 587 63.95 -26.98 -27.49
C LEU A 587 63.80 -25.55 -28.02
N ARG A 588 62.66 -25.22 -28.64
CA ARG A 588 62.34 -23.85 -29.10
C ARG A 588 61.10 -23.25 -28.45
N VAL A 589 60.32 -24.04 -27.72
CA VAL A 589 59.08 -23.59 -27.08
C VAL A 589 59.43 -22.55 -26.00
N PRO A 590 58.89 -21.31 -26.05
CA PRO A 590 59.33 -20.20 -25.20
C PRO A 590 59.37 -20.54 -23.71
N PHE A 591 58.29 -21.15 -23.19
CA PHE A 591 58.18 -21.50 -21.77
C PHE A 591 59.02 -22.70 -21.34
N PHE A 592 59.65 -23.43 -22.27
CA PHE A 592 60.62 -24.47 -21.94
C PHE A 592 62.07 -23.98 -22.00
N VAL A 593 62.34 -22.79 -22.53
CA VAL A 593 63.72 -22.27 -22.66
C VAL A 593 63.93 -20.94 -21.94
N LEU A 594 62.86 -20.22 -21.61
CA LEU A 594 62.90 -18.97 -20.86
C LEU A 594 62.31 -19.16 -19.47
N ASP A 595 62.97 -18.60 -18.47
CA ASP A 595 62.41 -18.39 -17.14
C ASP A 595 61.67 -17.04 -17.11
N ALA A 596 60.47 -17.01 -17.70
CA ALA A 596 59.62 -15.83 -17.83
C ALA A 596 58.18 -16.14 -17.43
N LYS A 597 57.40 -15.08 -17.18
CA LYS A 597 55.97 -15.24 -16.88
C LYS A 597 55.18 -15.43 -18.16
N PHE A 598 54.42 -16.52 -18.23
CA PHE A 598 53.54 -16.85 -19.35
C PHE A 598 52.11 -17.05 -18.87
N THR A 599 51.13 -16.58 -19.64
CA THR A 599 49.73 -16.98 -19.46
C THR A 599 49.33 -17.88 -20.62
N LEU A 600 48.66 -18.97 -20.30
CA LEU A 600 48.13 -19.93 -21.24
C LEU A 600 46.61 -19.87 -21.19
N ARG A 601 45.99 -19.84 -22.36
CA ARG A 601 44.54 -19.99 -22.49
C ARG A 601 44.26 -21.31 -23.17
N LEU A 602 43.69 -22.26 -22.43
CA LEU A 602 43.39 -23.61 -22.90
C LEU A 602 41.88 -23.77 -23.08
N ALA A 603 41.41 -24.01 -24.30
CA ALA A 603 40.03 -24.38 -24.57
C ALA A 603 39.86 -25.91 -24.50
N LEU A 604 38.88 -26.37 -23.73
CA LEU A 604 38.51 -27.77 -23.66
C LEU A 604 37.51 -28.09 -24.79
N GLY A 605 37.97 -28.82 -25.80
CA GLY A 605 37.11 -29.44 -26.81
C GLY A 605 36.71 -30.87 -26.42
N GLU A 606 35.91 -31.51 -27.27
CA GLU A 606 35.42 -32.88 -27.03
C GLU A 606 36.55 -33.94 -27.00
N ARG A 607 37.64 -33.72 -27.74
CA ARG A 607 38.73 -34.71 -27.92
C ARG A 607 40.13 -34.15 -27.65
N THR A 608 40.24 -32.85 -27.46
CA THR A 608 41.53 -32.17 -27.31
C THR A 608 41.41 -30.96 -26.39
N ILE A 609 42.47 -30.69 -25.63
CA ILE A 609 42.70 -29.39 -25.01
C ILE A 609 43.60 -28.59 -25.95
N VAL A 610 43.09 -27.48 -26.46
CA VAL A 610 43.83 -26.60 -27.38
C VAL A 610 44.21 -25.33 -26.66
N GLY A 611 45.49 -24.96 -26.71
CA GLY A 611 46.02 -23.82 -26.00
C GLY A 611 46.74 -22.81 -26.89
N THR A 612 46.77 -21.57 -26.44
CA THR A 612 47.63 -20.51 -26.98
C THR A 612 48.38 -19.82 -25.85
N LEU A 613 49.52 -19.22 -26.17
CA LEU A 613 50.23 -18.32 -25.26
C LEU A 613 49.65 -16.91 -25.39
N GLU A 614 49.35 -16.28 -24.28
CA GLU A 614 48.97 -14.87 -24.26
C GLU A 614 50.16 -14.03 -24.74
N HIS A 615 49.90 -13.11 -25.67
CA HIS A 615 50.91 -12.25 -26.32
C HIS A 615 51.93 -12.96 -27.25
N ASP A 616 51.78 -14.27 -27.50
CA ASP A 616 52.56 -15.00 -28.50
C ASP A 616 51.67 -16.01 -29.26
N ASN A 617 50.97 -15.49 -30.27
CA ASN A 617 50.02 -16.27 -31.09
C ASN A 617 50.70 -17.16 -32.14
N ASP A 618 52.03 -17.21 -32.18
CA ASP A 618 52.75 -18.07 -33.12
C ASP A 618 52.86 -19.51 -32.59
N TRP A 619 52.56 -19.73 -31.32
CA TRP A 619 52.54 -21.04 -30.68
C TRP A 619 51.12 -21.52 -30.36
N SER A 620 50.87 -22.77 -30.75
CA SER A 620 49.66 -23.52 -30.42
C SER A 620 50.02 -24.76 -29.61
N LEU A 621 49.22 -25.07 -28.60
CA LEU A 621 49.33 -26.27 -27.78
C LEU A 621 48.16 -27.17 -28.12
N VAL A 622 48.41 -28.46 -28.34
CA VAL A 622 47.35 -29.43 -28.55
C VAL A 622 47.64 -30.66 -27.71
N PHE A 623 46.79 -30.92 -26.72
CA PHE A 623 46.86 -32.11 -25.87
C PHE A 623 45.67 -33.02 -26.18
N ASN A 624 45.95 -34.29 -26.49
CA ASN A 624 44.90 -35.22 -26.86
C ASN A 624 44.25 -35.80 -25.61
N LEU A 625 42.93 -35.71 -25.53
CA LEU A 625 42.14 -36.38 -24.48
C LEU A 625 41.99 -37.89 -24.74
N GLY A 626 42.54 -38.39 -25.86
CA GLY A 626 42.39 -39.77 -26.34
C GLY A 626 41.17 -39.96 -27.23
N ALA A 627 41.14 -41.04 -28.02
CA ALA A 627 39.92 -41.44 -28.72
C ALA A 627 38.93 -41.99 -27.69
N GLY A 628 38.03 -41.11 -27.23
CA GLY A 628 37.09 -41.39 -26.15
C GLY A 628 37.77 -41.25 -24.79
N ALA A 629 37.18 -40.44 -23.91
CA ALA A 629 37.15 -40.84 -22.52
C ALA A 629 36.67 -42.29 -22.54
N VAL A 630 37.57 -43.24 -22.26
CA VAL A 630 37.16 -44.63 -22.36
C VAL A 630 36.14 -44.83 -21.26
N ALA A 631 34.90 -45.11 -21.65
CA ALA A 631 33.83 -45.34 -20.72
C ALA A 631 34.25 -46.51 -19.83
N VAL A 632 34.59 -46.20 -18.58
CA VAL A 632 34.58 -47.22 -17.54
C VAL A 632 33.17 -47.80 -17.57
N PRO A 633 33.00 -49.14 -17.55
CA PRO A 633 31.67 -49.73 -17.51
C PRO A 633 30.82 -49.02 -16.45
N ALA A 634 29.62 -48.57 -16.83
CA ALA A 634 28.74 -47.79 -15.96
C ALA A 634 28.45 -48.50 -14.62
N THR A 635 28.67 -49.81 -14.59
CA THR A 635 28.68 -50.64 -13.39
C THR A 635 29.92 -51.52 -13.40
N LEU A 636 30.80 -51.31 -12.42
CA LEU A 636 31.91 -52.23 -12.13
C LEU A 636 31.38 -53.44 -11.33
N PRO A 637 31.95 -54.65 -11.53
CA PRO A 637 31.63 -55.79 -10.68
C PRO A 637 32.12 -55.52 -9.24
N ALA A 638 31.55 -56.24 -8.27
CA ALA A 638 31.97 -56.16 -6.87
C ALA A 638 33.50 -56.33 -6.74
N TRP A 639 34.10 -55.55 -5.85
CA TRP A 639 35.56 -55.50 -5.67
C TRP A 639 36.13 -56.90 -5.33
N PRO A 640 37.35 -57.24 -5.80
CA PRO A 640 38.00 -58.48 -5.41
C PRO A 640 38.25 -58.52 -3.90
N THR A 641 38.09 -59.70 -3.29
CA THR A 641 38.38 -59.91 -1.86
C THR A 641 39.82 -60.33 -1.59
N ALA A 642 40.53 -60.87 -2.59
CA ALA A 642 41.93 -61.23 -2.47
C ALA A 642 42.81 -59.98 -2.56
N SER A 643 43.82 -59.88 -1.69
CA SER A 643 44.82 -58.81 -1.76
C SER A 643 45.71 -58.95 -3.00
N GLY A 644 46.17 -57.83 -3.54
CA GLY A 644 47.02 -57.78 -4.73
C GLY A 644 46.37 -57.09 -5.92
N ALA A 645 47.04 -57.13 -7.07
CA ALA A 645 46.56 -56.47 -8.28
C ALA A 645 45.67 -57.39 -9.13
N HIS A 646 44.61 -56.81 -9.70
CA HIS A 646 43.65 -57.49 -10.56
C HIS A 646 43.38 -56.67 -11.82
N ALA A 647 43.09 -57.33 -12.92
CA ALA A 647 42.65 -56.75 -14.18
C ALA A 647 41.17 -57.06 -14.43
N LEU A 648 40.43 -56.11 -15.00
CA LEU A 648 39.08 -56.36 -15.49
C LEU A 648 39.16 -57.03 -16.87
N VAL A 649 38.77 -58.29 -16.96
CA VAL A 649 38.77 -59.08 -18.21
C VAL A 649 37.39 -59.68 -18.42
N GLY A 650 36.71 -59.33 -19.50
CA GLY A 650 35.37 -59.85 -19.81
C GLY A 650 34.33 -59.58 -18.70
N GLY A 651 34.42 -58.42 -18.04
CA GLY A 651 33.52 -58.03 -16.95
C GLY A 651 33.77 -58.71 -15.60
N ARG A 652 34.91 -59.42 -15.43
CA ARG A 652 35.31 -60.07 -14.18
C ARG A 652 36.71 -59.66 -13.77
N TRP A 653 36.96 -59.63 -12.45
CA TRP A 653 38.30 -59.40 -11.92
C TRP A 653 39.15 -60.66 -12.02
N GLN A 654 40.31 -60.55 -12.66
CA GLN A 654 41.30 -61.61 -12.77
C GLN A 654 42.60 -61.16 -12.08
N ALA A 655 43.13 -61.96 -11.17
CA ALA A 655 44.37 -61.65 -10.46
C ALA A 655 45.56 -61.56 -11.43
N LEU A 656 46.42 -60.56 -11.22
CA LEU A 656 47.68 -60.42 -11.94
C LEU A 656 48.77 -61.22 -11.21
N PRO A 657 49.55 -62.07 -11.90
CA PRO A 657 50.66 -62.78 -11.28
C PRO A 657 51.82 -61.83 -10.99
N THR A 658 52.56 -62.10 -9.92
CA THR A 658 53.81 -61.37 -9.61
C THR A 658 54.97 -61.86 -10.48
N ASN A 659 54.90 -63.10 -10.97
CA ASN A 659 55.89 -63.71 -11.87
C ASN A 659 57.36 -63.50 -11.44
N ASN A 660 57.62 -63.59 -10.13
CA ASN A 660 58.91 -63.32 -9.48
C ASN A 660 59.50 -61.94 -9.78
N GLY A 661 58.64 -60.95 -10.04
CA GLY A 661 58.98 -59.57 -10.32
C GLY A 661 59.85 -58.98 -9.20
N ARG A 662 61.11 -58.67 -9.53
CA ARG A 662 62.05 -58.09 -8.57
C ARG A 662 63.00 -57.10 -9.24
N PRO A 663 63.37 -56.00 -8.56
CA PRO A 663 64.36 -55.08 -9.08
C PRO A 663 65.74 -55.77 -9.07
N ILE A 664 66.43 -55.75 -10.21
CA ILE A 664 67.81 -56.16 -10.34
C ILE A 664 68.61 -54.92 -10.73
N ASN A 665 69.70 -54.66 -10.01
CA ASN A 665 70.62 -53.58 -10.33
C ASN A 665 71.12 -53.77 -11.76
N ALA A 666 70.82 -52.81 -12.64
CA ALA A 666 71.27 -52.89 -14.03
C ALA A 666 72.80 -52.87 -14.06
N SER A 667 73.44 -53.73 -14.86
CA SER A 667 74.90 -53.68 -15.08
C SER A 667 75.35 -52.31 -15.62
N SER A 668 74.46 -51.58 -16.30
CA SER A 668 74.64 -50.20 -16.75
C SER A 668 74.51 -49.14 -15.65
N ALA A 669 73.93 -49.44 -14.47
CA ALA A 669 73.81 -48.50 -13.35
C ALA A 669 75.18 -48.12 -12.73
N ARG A 670 76.21 -48.95 -12.93
CA ARG A 670 77.60 -48.63 -12.55
C ARG A 670 78.30 -47.72 -13.56
N GLN A 671 77.91 -47.72 -14.83
CA GLN A 671 78.49 -46.84 -15.87
C GLN A 671 77.75 -45.49 -16.00
N SER A 672 76.45 -45.43 -15.71
CA SER A 672 75.65 -44.19 -15.79
C SER A 672 76.05 -43.12 -14.76
N LYS A 673 76.78 -43.50 -13.70
CA LYS A 673 77.35 -42.55 -12.71
C LYS A 673 78.44 -41.65 -13.30
N ALA A 674 79.10 -42.05 -14.40
CA ALA A 674 80.22 -41.32 -15.00
C ALA A 674 79.83 -40.46 -16.22
N ALA A 675 78.63 -40.64 -16.80
CA ALA A 675 78.20 -39.96 -18.03
C ALA A 675 77.02 -38.97 -17.84
N ALA A 676 76.50 -38.81 -16.62
CA ALA A 676 75.39 -37.90 -16.33
C ALA A 676 75.87 -36.43 -16.25
N LYS A 677 76.28 -35.85 -17.39
CA LYS A 677 76.42 -34.39 -17.55
C LYS A 677 75.14 -33.72 -18.03
N ASP A 678 74.16 -34.50 -18.51
CA ASP A 678 72.85 -34.00 -18.93
C ASP A 678 71.74 -34.55 -18.01
N ASN A 679 70.79 -33.66 -17.69
CA ASN A 679 69.67 -33.75 -16.73
C ASN A 679 68.63 -34.88 -17.01
N SER A 680 69.06 -36.06 -17.46
CA SER A 680 68.20 -37.21 -17.72
C SER A 680 67.90 -38.02 -16.44
N ALA A 681 66.69 -38.58 -16.34
CA ALA A 681 66.29 -39.45 -15.23
C ALA A 681 67.27 -40.62 -15.09
N ILE A 682 67.84 -40.79 -13.89
CA ILE A 682 68.86 -41.82 -13.64
C ILE A 682 68.16 -43.18 -13.55
N LYS A 683 68.35 -44.04 -14.55
CA LYS A 683 67.99 -45.46 -14.47
C LYS A 683 68.82 -46.11 -13.36
N VAL A 684 68.15 -46.69 -12.38
CA VAL A 684 68.78 -47.28 -11.18
C VAL A 684 68.66 -48.81 -11.15
N ALA A 685 67.62 -49.38 -11.75
CA ALA A 685 67.40 -50.81 -11.79
C ALA A 685 66.58 -51.23 -13.03
N GLU A 686 66.55 -52.53 -13.29
CA GLU A 686 65.55 -53.15 -14.17
C GLU A 686 64.64 -54.00 -13.30
N LEU A 687 63.33 -53.82 -13.43
CA LEU A 687 62.35 -54.73 -12.86
C LEU A 687 62.27 -55.96 -13.75
N VAL A 688 62.64 -57.14 -13.24
CA VAL A 688 62.76 -58.37 -14.01
C VAL A 688 61.71 -59.38 -13.60
N PHE A 689 60.99 -59.92 -14.58
CA PHE A 689 60.07 -61.04 -14.46
C PHE A 689 60.68 -62.30 -15.11
N ASP A 690 60.78 -63.37 -14.33
CA ASP A 690 61.28 -64.68 -14.78
C ASP A 690 60.35 -65.86 -14.43
N GLY A 691 59.19 -65.57 -13.82
CA GLY A 691 58.10 -66.52 -13.63
C GLY A 691 57.50 -67.03 -14.94
N LYS A 692 56.75 -68.13 -14.84
CA LYS A 692 56.08 -68.80 -15.96
C LYS A 692 54.55 -68.82 -15.80
N GLU A 693 54.00 -68.13 -14.80
CA GLU A 693 52.55 -68.09 -14.60
C GLU A 693 51.91 -67.34 -15.77
N PRO A 694 50.76 -67.84 -16.27
CA PRO A 694 50.04 -67.18 -17.36
C PRO A 694 49.57 -65.80 -16.90
N VAL A 695 49.84 -64.79 -17.73
CA VAL A 695 49.43 -63.40 -17.48
C VAL A 695 48.05 -63.14 -18.10
N PRO A 696 47.16 -62.37 -17.44
CA PRO A 696 45.90 -61.95 -18.04
C PRO A 696 46.13 -61.16 -19.33
N VAL A 697 45.32 -61.46 -20.35
CA VAL A 697 45.37 -60.83 -21.67
C VAL A 697 44.20 -59.85 -21.78
N LEU A 698 44.51 -58.57 -21.86
CA LEU A 698 43.55 -57.50 -22.04
C LEU A 698 43.47 -57.07 -23.52
N PRO A 699 42.29 -56.70 -24.04
CA PRO A 699 42.12 -56.28 -25.41
C PRO A 699 42.77 -54.92 -25.68
N ALA A 700 43.58 -54.83 -26.74
CA ALA A 700 44.27 -53.62 -27.18
C ALA A 700 43.36 -52.53 -27.77
N ALA A 701 42.03 -52.73 -27.78
CA ALA A 701 41.04 -51.76 -28.28
C ALA A 701 40.15 -51.18 -27.17
N GLU A 702 40.32 -51.59 -25.91
CA GLU A 702 39.48 -51.18 -24.79
C GLU A 702 40.28 -50.46 -23.68
N ALA A 703 39.58 -49.94 -22.67
CA ALA A 703 40.20 -49.39 -21.47
C ALA A 703 40.87 -50.50 -20.68
N ILE A 704 42.10 -50.22 -20.28
CA ILE A 704 42.79 -51.04 -19.29
C ILE A 704 42.35 -50.57 -17.91
N VAL A 705 41.49 -51.38 -17.28
CA VAL A 705 40.99 -51.18 -15.92
C VAL A 705 41.65 -52.19 -15.00
N LEU A 706 42.40 -51.69 -14.03
CA LEU A 706 43.11 -52.48 -13.03
C LEU A 706 42.68 -52.03 -11.62
N VAL A 707 42.75 -52.92 -10.66
CA VAL A 707 42.50 -52.58 -9.25
C VAL A 707 43.59 -53.21 -8.38
N TYR A 708 44.13 -52.43 -7.45
CA TYR A 708 44.97 -52.91 -6.38
C TYR A 708 44.14 -52.97 -5.10
N VAL A 709 44.11 -54.15 -4.47
CA VAL A 709 43.44 -54.40 -3.21
C VAL A 709 44.50 -54.52 -2.11
N GLY A 710 44.61 -53.50 -1.27
CA GLY A 710 45.54 -53.44 -0.14
C GLY A 710 45.81 -52.02 0.35
N VAL A 711 46.34 -51.91 1.56
CA VAL A 711 46.78 -50.62 2.12
C VAL A 711 47.98 -50.12 1.34
N VAL A 712 47.85 -48.92 0.79
CA VAL A 712 48.95 -48.16 0.21
C VAL A 712 49.44 -47.17 1.27
N PRO A 713 50.57 -47.42 1.95
CA PRO A 713 51.06 -46.53 2.99
C PRO A 713 51.54 -45.21 2.36
N ALA A 714 51.12 -44.09 2.97
CA ALA A 714 51.66 -42.79 2.62
C ALA A 714 53.18 -42.74 2.90
N PRO A 715 53.98 -41.97 2.14
CA PRO A 715 55.38 -41.77 2.46
C PRO A 715 55.53 -41.21 3.90
N PRO A 716 56.54 -41.66 4.67
CA PRO A 716 56.74 -41.19 6.04
C PRO A 716 56.86 -39.65 6.12
N ALA A 717 56.37 -39.04 7.20
CA ALA A 717 56.36 -37.58 7.38
C ALA A 717 57.75 -36.93 7.16
N ALA A 718 58.82 -37.55 7.67
CA ALA A 718 60.20 -37.09 7.46
C ALA A 718 60.64 -37.12 5.99
N MET A 719 60.13 -38.07 5.20
CA MET A 719 60.40 -38.16 3.76
C MET A 719 59.58 -37.11 2.99
N MET A 720 58.35 -36.86 3.43
CA MET A 720 57.48 -35.80 2.89
C MET A 720 58.01 -34.39 3.19
N GLU A 721 58.67 -34.19 4.32
CA GLU A 721 59.35 -32.93 4.66
C GLU A 721 60.60 -32.71 3.80
N LYS A 722 61.39 -33.77 3.60
CA LYS A 722 62.66 -33.72 2.86
C LYS A 722 62.50 -33.67 1.33
N TYR A 723 61.49 -34.36 0.79
CA TYR A 723 61.27 -34.53 -0.66
C TYR A 723 59.84 -34.22 -1.10
N GLY A 724 59.12 -33.39 -0.33
CA GLY A 724 57.69 -33.13 -0.52
C GLY A 724 57.29 -32.84 -1.96
N ASP A 725 58.03 -32.00 -2.67
CA ASP A 725 57.77 -31.67 -4.09
C ASP A 725 57.87 -32.86 -5.04
N ALA A 726 58.70 -33.87 -4.74
CA ALA A 726 58.91 -35.04 -5.59
C ALA A 726 57.98 -36.21 -5.24
N LEU A 727 57.54 -36.31 -3.97
CA LEU A 727 56.77 -37.46 -3.46
C LEU A 727 55.27 -37.17 -3.26
N ARG A 728 54.87 -35.92 -3.02
CA ARG A 728 53.48 -35.55 -2.72
C ARG A 728 52.49 -35.97 -3.80
N ASP A 729 52.95 -35.98 -5.05
CA ASP A 729 52.14 -36.32 -6.21
C ASP A 729 52.70 -37.53 -7.00
N TYR A 730 53.60 -38.31 -6.39
CA TYR A 730 54.09 -39.54 -7.01
C TYR A 730 53.07 -40.67 -6.76
N PRO A 731 52.51 -41.28 -7.81
CA PRO A 731 51.46 -42.27 -7.65
C PRO A 731 52.02 -43.56 -7.04
N ALA A 732 51.22 -44.15 -6.18
CA ALA A 732 51.59 -45.40 -5.53
C ALA A 732 51.35 -46.65 -6.39
N VAL A 733 50.60 -46.49 -7.48
CA VAL A 733 50.35 -47.51 -8.50
C VAL A 733 50.75 -46.96 -9.87
N GLU A 734 51.65 -47.66 -10.54
CA GLU A 734 52.18 -47.26 -11.85
C GLU A 734 52.20 -48.43 -12.81
N LEU A 735 51.92 -48.17 -14.09
CA LEU A 735 52.03 -49.15 -15.16
C LEU A 735 53.07 -48.67 -16.18
N ALA A 736 53.91 -49.57 -16.70
CA ALA A 736 54.84 -49.23 -17.77
C ALA A 736 55.00 -50.39 -18.78
N PRO A 737 55.34 -50.12 -20.05
CA PRO A 737 55.67 -51.17 -21.00
C PRO A 737 56.85 -52.02 -20.53
N ALA A 738 56.71 -53.33 -20.68
CA ALA A 738 57.76 -54.32 -20.44
C ALA A 738 58.23 -54.92 -21.76
N ARG A 739 59.55 -55.09 -21.90
CA ARG A 739 60.20 -55.65 -23.10
C ARG A 739 60.89 -56.96 -22.78
N ARG A 740 61.06 -57.83 -23.78
CA ARG A 740 61.92 -59.01 -23.63
C ARG A 740 63.38 -58.56 -23.59
N ALA A 741 64.17 -59.14 -22.69
CA ALA A 741 65.61 -58.93 -22.67
C ALA A 741 66.24 -59.46 -23.96
N LEU A 742 67.34 -58.84 -24.41
CA LEU A 742 68.06 -59.24 -25.63
C LEU A 742 68.71 -60.64 -25.51
N LEU A 743 69.04 -61.07 -24.28
CA LEU A 743 69.62 -62.36 -23.95
C LEU A 743 68.73 -63.06 -22.92
N GLY A 744 68.04 -64.13 -23.35
CA GLY A 744 67.18 -64.96 -22.50
C GLY A 744 65.68 -64.63 -22.57
N SER A 745 64.84 -65.46 -21.93
CA SER A 745 63.37 -65.35 -21.95
C SER A 745 62.78 -64.37 -20.92
N LYS A 746 63.63 -63.52 -20.30
CA LYS A 746 63.25 -62.60 -19.23
C LYS A 746 62.51 -61.39 -19.78
N ARG A 747 61.57 -60.85 -19.02
CA ARG A 747 60.78 -59.65 -19.36
C ARG A 747 61.13 -58.55 -18.38
N ILE A 748 61.42 -57.35 -18.89
CA ILE A 748 62.03 -56.27 -18.11
C ILE A 748 61.34 -54.93 -18.33
N ALA A 749 61.23 -54.13 -17.26
CA ALA A 749 60.78 -52.74 -17.28
C ALA A 749 61.82 -51.86 -16.57
N ASP A 750 62.08 -50.66 -17.07
CA ASP A 750 63.14 -49.79 -16.54
C ASP A 750 62.64 -49.02 -15.30
N LEU A 751 63.40 -49.06 -14.21
CA LEU A 751 63.13 -48.29 -12.99
C LEU A 751 64.08 -47.09 -12.90
N PHE A 752 63.50 -45.93 -12.64
CA PHE A 752 64.19 -44.65 -12.51
C PHE A 752 64.17 -44.16 -11.07
N ARG A 753 65.19 -43.38 -10.73
CA ARG A 753 65.27 -42.70 -9.43
C ARG A 753 64.21 -41.61 -9.34
N VAL A 754 63.37 -41.66 -8.30
CA VAL A 754 62.40 -40.62 -7.94
C VAL A 754 62.99 -39.76 -6.83
N THR A 755 63.39 -40.43 -5.74
CA THR A 755 64.24 -39.88 -4.67
C THR A 755 65.37 -40.88 -4.39
N PRO A 756 66.38 -40.55 -3.57
CA PRO A 756 67.38 -41.54 -3.16
C PRO A 756 66.78 -42.81 -2.53
N GLU A 757 65.61 -42.71 -1.91
CA GLU A 757 64.91 -43.77 -1.20
C GLU A 757 63.74 -44.40 -1.98
N VAL A 758 63.30 -43.80 -3.10
CA VAL A 758 62.14 -44.25 -3.89
C VAL A 758 62.49 -44.39 -5.37
N SER A 759 62.14 -45.53 -5.96
CA SER A 759 62.25 -45.80 -7.40
C SER A 759 60.91 -46.20 -8.00
N GLY A 760 60.64 -45.79 -9.24
CA GLY A 760 59.43 -46.14 -9.99
C GLY A 760 59.65 -46.01 -11.50
N PHE A 761 58.58 -46.10 -12.30
CA PHE A 761 58.70 -46.07 -13.77
C PHE A 761 58.86 -44.65 -14.33
N HIS A 762 58.48 -43.62 -13.56
CA HIS A 762 58.69 -42.21 -13.88
C HIS A 762 58.30 -41.83 -15.31
N SER A 763 59.24 -41.46 -16.20
CA SER A 763 58.94 -41.00 -17.56
C SER A 763 58.40 -42.12 -18.48
N ALA A 764 58.63 -43.39 -18.15
CA ALA A 764 58.11 -44.56 -18.87
C ALA A 764 56.69 -44.96 -18.46
N ARG A 765 56.10 -44.26 -17.47
CA ARG A 765 54.77 -44.56 -16.94
C ARG A 765 53.65 -44.26 -17.95
N VAL A 766 52.72 -45.20 -18.04
CA VAL A 766 51.42 -45.07 -18.72
C VAL A 766 50.57 -44.03 -18.00
N ALA A 767 49.96 -43.11 -18.77
CA ALA A 767 49.02 -42.13 -18.22
C ALA A 767 47.74 -42.84 -17.76
N ALA A 768 47.32 -42.57 -16.52
CA ALA A 768 46.15 -43.21 -15.93
C ALA A 768 45.45 -42.32 -14.91
N THR A 769 44.16 -42.60 -14.71
CA THR A 769 43.34 -42.10 -13.61
C THR A 769 43.48 -43.08 -12.45
N LEU A 770 43.85 -42.55 -11.28
CA LEU A 770 43.80 -43.28 -10.02
C LEU A 770 42.62 -42.78 -9.20
N THR A 771 41.75 -43.67 -8.76
CA THR A 771 40.71 -43.35 -7.77
C THR A 771 40.77 -44.31 -6.60
N GLU A 772 40.34 -43.83 -5.43
CA GLU A 772 40.23 -44.64 -4.22
C GLU A 772 38.75 -44.77 -3.85
N PRO A 773 37.99 -45.64 -4.56
CA PRO A 773 36.54 -45.74 -4.37
C PRO A 773 36.14 -46.32 -3.00
N ALA A 774 37.06 -47.00 -2.32
CA ALA A 774 36.89 -47.51 -0.98
C ALA A 774 38.24 -47.61 -0.26
N LYS A 775 38.20 -47.74 1.07
CA LYS A 775 39.39 -48.01 1.88
C LYS A 775 40.10 -49.26 1.34
N GLU A 776 41.41 -49.19 1.11
CA GLU A 776 42.25 -50.28 0.58
C GLU A 776 41.99 -50.65 -0.89
N ILE A 777 41.21 -49.86 -1.62
CA ILE A 777 40.97 -50.07 -3.05
C ILE A 777 41.58 -48.91 -3.83
N THR A 778 42.56 -49.20 -4.67
CA THR A 778 43.09 -48.24 -5.65
C THR A 778 42.74 -48.72 -7.05
N LEU A 779 41.83 -48.00 -7.71
CA LEU A 779 41.44 -48.24 -9.09
C LEU A 779 42.39 -47.48 -10.03
N PHE A 780 42.96 -48.20 -10.99
CA PHE A 780 43.79 -47.66 -12.06
C PHE A 780 43.05 -47.81 -13.40
N VAL A 781 42.84 -46.71 -14.10
CA VAL A 781 42.23 -46.70 -15.44
C VAL A 781 43.19 -46.01 -16.38
N ALA A 782 43.71 -46.73 -17.38
CA ALA A 782 44.54 -46.10 -18.41
C ALA A 782 43.75 -45.02 -19.15
N ASN A 783 44.33 -43.83 -19.28
CA ASN A 783 43.67 -42.69 -19.93
C ASN A 783 43.61 -42.84 -21.46
N THR A 784 44.37 -43.80 -22.00
CA THR A 784 44.42 -44.12 -23.42
C THR A 784 44.42 -45.63 -23.61
N VAL A 785 43.91 -46.08 -24.75
CA VAL A 785 44.10 -47.44 -25.23
C VAL A 785 45.61 -47.74 -25.31
N LEU A 786 46.04 -48.89 -24.80
CA LEU A 786 47.44 -49.28 -24.77
C LEU A 786 47.83 -50.07 -26.03
N ALA A 787 49.06 -49.86 -26.50
CA ALA A 787 49.60 -50.64 -27.61
C ALA A 787 49.72 -52.14 -27.23
N PRO A 788 49.60 -53.07 -28.20
CA PRO A 788 49.85 -54.49 -27.94
C PRO A 788 51.26 -54.72 -27.38
N GLY A 789 51.38 -55.48 -26.29
CA GLY A 789 52.66 -55.68 -25.61
C GLY A 789 52.54 -56.27 -24.20
N ASN A 790 53.68 -56.47 -23.54
CA ASN A 790 53.71 -56.83 -22.12
C ASN A 790 53.81 -55.55 -21.29
N TYR A 791 53.21 -55.55 -20.11
CA TYR A 791 53.24 -54.41 -19.20
C TYR A 791 53.54 -54.86 -17.78
N ALA A 792 54.23 -53.99 -17.05
CA ALA A 792 54.57 -54.17 -15.65
C ALA A 792 53.80 -53.15 -14.82
N LEU A 793 53.04 -53.65 -13.84
CA LEU A 793 52.37 -52.84 -12.83
C LEU A 793 53.21 -52.86 -11.55
N LEU A 794 53.55 -51.70 -11.02
CA LEU A 794 54.19 -51.51 -9.73
C LEU A 794 53.15 -50.95 -8.76
N ALA A 795 52.85 -51.66 -7.67
CA ALA A 795 51.92 -51.24 -6.65
C ALA A 795 52.46 -51.60 -5.27
N ASN A 796 52.65 -50.60 -4.40
CA ASN A 796 53.14 -50.79 -3.03
C ASN A 796 54.43 -51.65 -2.94
N GLY A 797 55.40 -51.38 -3.82
CA GLY A 797 56.67 -52.12 -3.89
C GLY A 797 56.58 -53.54 -4.47
N ALA A 798 55.38 -54.07 -4.73
CA ALA A 798 55.17 -55.32 -5.44
C ALA A 798 55.01 -55.07 -6.94
N ALA A 799 55.47 -56.03 -7.73
CA ALA A 799 55.44 -55.97 -9.19
C ALA A 799 54.55 -57.08 -9.75
N TYR A 800 53.70 -56.72 -10.70
CA TYR A 800 52.75 -57.61 -11.35
C TYR A 800 52.87 -57.52 -12.86
N GLU A 801 52.54 -58.61 -13.55
CA GLU A 801 52.67 -58.71 -15.00
C GLU A 801 51.30 -58.88 -15.68
N LEU A 802 51.10 -58.17 -16.79
CA LEU A 802 49.93 -58.33 -17.67
C LEU A 802 50.33 -58.23 -19.14
N GLN A 803 49.43 -58.66 -20.02
CA GLN A 803 49.61 -58.56 -21.47
C GLN A 803 48.42 -57.84 -22.11
N VAL A 804 48.71 -57.00 -23.11
CA VAL A 804 47.71 -56.34 -23.97
C VAL A 804 47.85 -56.92 -25.38
N ARG A 805 46.75 -57.38 -25.99
CA ARG A 805 46.75 -57.99 -27.34
C ARG A 805 45.64 -57.46 -28.24
#